data_AF-A0A2E6THP7-F1
#
_entry.id   AF-A0A2E6THP7-F1
#
_cell.length_a   1.000
_cell.length_b   1.000
_cell.length_c   1.000
_cell.angle_alpha   90.00
_cell.angle_beta   90.00
_cell.angle_gamma   90.00
#
_symmetry.space_group_name_H-M   'P 1'
#
loop_
_entity.id
_entity.type
_entity.pdbx_description
1 polymer ?
#
loop_
_entity_poly.entity_id
_entity_poly.type
_entity_poly.pdbx_seq_one_letter_code
_entity_poly.pdbx_strand_id
1 'polypeptide(L)'
;MNKTWTLALGIAVAHSSIGRETNPTAPNYLLKHYSGDFTDSDGDGMTDVAETRYGFDFNDATSHPVADFIAEPEKEIVYVPLVPAVAGNPKVAVHEEGIEIVWENSQASTYSLKLNNGEQSLYYGGHGTESAEVNYATFELQGNEILRGHFLEYGMDRHWLSDSDWFEIDLSDFPLPPKDLDLGSPEDKVSYRFEDFEPELKNRTIEFLTKLTPILNDVLGNPAETFVCTFVNQGFAADSWMAIDHGRTMLCDNTWNPRLLVHELVHVWKGKYCFTNNSGVDWSFSTELSGFEEVAEGLAYEILHDYVEAYPNDAVSIETLKWNAWGNWAARASIHDVIKHQRYTGAGDFWTDNETVTDRYSIAAMTIQIMQKHDENFFKNMMSKYYDKIESEPDWRPNREDLVELWANELPFINGIDTRAQLNAIPVFNGKKQEGFFPIIQQRPSSQGGDKIIFSSYADASGYFWWDWVTEENVEEQNFPDWIGQFLGDDGFYYVNVQDQPIVVEVSNIFGEKITSYSGRTGNTKFPDGGPDTLGYVYPQELSPSRFPTGLYKERLEYTNYTPHTDESSETYYFFGYQGFHQNQDEYALFLGIDSQVARKVSINLGDETHTSALENGCAVFRSKEWTHNMEGTFSIEVTGNGKTHVYQRTLINAGTPHGYRQQQFLVIDQDFDGIEDLYDSEVVPLTKDDDSSGATDFPSNEATDAGNGWRQSDWFGFYFPTSSGWIYHFEHGWIYSQMEGLDSIWYLDGSLGWCWTNKDLYPYVYCNEESFWLYYKRNTSGPRLFYNYKTKTWLAPK
;
A
#
# COMPACT_ATOMS: atom_id res chain seq x y z
N MET A 1 -11.42 -12.22 15.56
CA MET A 1 -12.24 -11.11 16.08
C MET A 1 -11.86 -9.91 15.23
N ASN A 2 -12.77 -9.04 14.78
CA ASN A 2 -12.30 -7.82 14.11
C ASN A 2 -11.48 -7.03 15.14
N LYS A 3 -10.28 -6.54 14.80
CA LYS A 3 -9.58 -5.49 15.57
C LYS A 3 -10.47 -4.25 15.57
N THR A 4 -11.50 -4.25 16.43
CA THR A 4 -12.31 -3.09 16.74
C THR A 4 -11.44 -2.11 17.49
N TRP A 5 -11.48 -0.84 17.04
CA TRP A 5 -10.93 0.34 17.68
C TRP A 5 -10.26 0.06 19.02
N THR A 6 -8.94 0.06 19.03
CA THR A 6 -8.15 0.03 20.26
C THR A 6 -8.18 1.41 20.94
N LEU A 7 -9.38 1.95 21.14
CA LEU A 7 -9.62 2.99 22.13
C LEU A 7 -9.56 2.29 23.48
N ALA A 8 -8.47 2.52 24.20
CA ALA A 8 -8.37 2.10 25.59
C ALA A 8 -9.63 2.61 26.32
N LEU A 9 -10.37 1.68 26.93
CA LEU A 9 -11.41 1.98 27.92
C LEU A 9 -10.71 2.54 29.18
N GLY A 10 -10.15 3.73 29.04
CA GLY A 10 -9.65 4.56 30.13
C GLY A 10 -10.83 5.36 30.68
N ILE A 11 -11.16 5.04 31.92
CA ILE A 11 -12.11 5.72 32.83
C ILE A 11 -12.53 7.12 32.34
N ALA A 12 -13.80 7.27 31.96
CA ALA A 12 -14.43 8.57 31.75
C ALA A 12 -14.40 9.39 33.06
N VAL A 13 -13.43 10.30 33.18
CA VAL A 13 -13.44 11.39 34.16
C VAL A 13 -13.56 12.71 33.41
N ALA A 14 -14.43 13.57 33.94
CA ALA A 14 -14.90 14.80 33.36
C ALA A 14 -13.81 15.71 32.76
N HIS A 15 -14.18 16.33 31.64
CA HIS A 15 -13.52 17.42 30.94
C HIS A 15 -12.74 18.36 31.87
N SER A 16 -11.42 18.33 31.74
CA SER A 16 -10.55 19.44 32.09
C SER A 16 -9.41 19.53 31.08
N SER A 17 -8.98 20.74 30.79
CA SER A 17 -7.93 21.13 29.84
C SER A 17 -6.53 20.63 30.27
N ILE A 18 -6.32 19.31 30.27
CA ILE A 18 -5.07 18.65 30.64
C ILE A 18 -4.65 17.81 29.43
N GLY A 19 -3.41 18.01 28.97
CA GLY A 19 -2.90 17.29 27.78
C GLY A 19 -2.94 15.78 27.96
N ARG A 20 -3.05 15.08 26.82
CA ARG A 20 -3.02 13.62 26.66
C ARG A 20 -2.34 12.85 27.79
N GLU A 21 -3.09 11.97 28.44
CA GLU A 21 -2.50 11.01 29.38
C GLU A 21 -1.56 10.05 28.62
N THR A 22 -0.34 9.90 29.11
CA THR A 22 0.62 8.93 28.58
C THR A 22 0.20 7.53 28.97
N ASN A 23 0.39 6.55 28.10
CA ASN A 23 0.12 5.14 28.41
C ASN A 23 0.92 4.73 29.67
N PRO A 24 0.24 4.31 30.76
CA PRO A 24 0.88 4.04 32.05
C PRO A 24 1.74 2.78 32.06
N THR A 25 1.50 1.84 31.14
CA THR A 25 2.29 0.61 31.02
C THR A 25 3.38 0.74 29.95
N ALA A 26 3.44 1.85 29.21
CA ALA A 26 4.49 2.09 28.22
C ALA A 26 5.89 1.95 28.84
N PRO A 27 6.71 0.99 28.37
CA PRO A 27 7.97 0.67 29.02
C PRO A 27 9.10 1.62 28.61
N ASN A 28 8.89 2.42 27.56
CA ASN A 28 9.81 3.44 27.09
C ASN A 28 9.08 4.65 26.49
N TYR A 29 9.83 5.73 26.24
CA TYR A 29 9.26 7.01 25.81
C TYR A 29 8.70 7.02 24.38
N LEU A 30 9.06 6.05 23.52
CA LEU A 30 8.56 5.96 22.14
C LEU A 30 7.12 5.46 22.12
N LEU A 31 6.76 4.59 23.07
CA LEU A 31 5.44 3.98 23.22
C LEU A 31 4.49 4.74 24.13
N LYS A 32 4.91 5.86 24.74
CA LYS A 32 4.07 6.66 25.67
C LYS A 32 2.73 7.14 25.06
N HIS A 33 2.63 7.15 23.73
CA HIS A 33 1.47 7.58 22.94
C HIS A 33 0.87 6.42 22.13
N TYR A 34 1.29 5.19 22.36
CA TYR A 34 0.65 3.99 21.82
C TYR A 34 -0.48 3.54 22.76
N SER A 35 -1.58 3.06 22.20
CA SER A 35 -2.55 2.23 22.92
C SER A 35 -1.99 0.83 23.10
N GLY A 36 -2.55 0.08 24.07
CA GLY A 36 -2.14 -1.29 24.38
C GLY A 36 -1.72 -1.44 25.84
N ASP A 37 -1.61 -2.68 26.28
CA ASP A 37 -1.04 -3.04 27.58
C ASP A 37 0.33 -3.68 27.36
N PHE A 38 1.38 -3.01 27.82
CA PHE A 38 2.76 -3.45 27.70
C PHE A 38 3.32 -4.02 29.00
N THR A 39 2.45 -4.49 29.89
CA THR A 39 2.86 -5.22 31.09
C THR A 39 3.60 -6.50 30.70
N ASP A 40 4.69 -6.78 31.41
CA ASP A 40 5.54 -7.97 31.32
C ASP A 40 5.72 -8.45 32.76
N SER A 41 4.88 -9.41 33.16
CA SER A 41 4.66 -9.81 34.55
C SER A 41 5.80 -10.67 35.10
N ASP A 42 6.44 -11.49 34.26
CA ASP A 42 7.52 -12.39 34.66
C ASP A 42 8.94 -11.89 34.31
N GLY A 43 9.03 -10.83 33.48
CA GLY A 43 10.24 -10.13 33.13
C GLY A 43 11.09 -10.82 32.06
N ASP A 44 10.49 -11.69 31.24
CA ASP A 44 11.18 -12.37 30.14
C ASP A 44 11.39 -11.47 28.89
N GLY A 45 10.72 -10.30 28.87
CA GLY A 45 10.78 -9.29 27.83
C GLY A 45 9.60 -9.30 26.85
N MET A 46 8.73 -10.31 26.93
CA MET A 46 7.47 -10.43 26.20
C MET A 46 6.33 -9.81 27.01
N THR A 47 5.34 -9.23 26.35
CA THR A 47 4.17 -8.67 27.05
C THR A 47 3.14 -9.75 27.40
N ASP A 48 2.46 -9.62 28.53
CA ASP A 48 1.40 -10.54 28.99
C ASP A 48 0.32 -10.76 27.90
N VAL A 49 0.02 -9.69 27.15
CA VAL A 49 -0.91 -9.70 26.01
C VAL A 49 -0.40 -10.60 24.89
N ALA A 50 0.88 -10.46 24.53
CA ALA A 50 1.51 -11.28 23.51
C ALA A 50 1.64 -12.73 23.97
N GLU A 51 2.05 -12.98 25.21
CA GLU A 51 2.14 -14.34 25.75
C GLU A 51 0.79 -15.05 25.67
N THR A 52 -0.28 -14.38 26.10
CA THR A 52 -1.64 -14.91 25.97
C THR A 52 -2.02 -15.18 24.52
N ARG A 53 -1.68 -14.25 23.60
CA ARG A 53 -2.00 -14.38 22.16
C ARG A 53 -1.27 -15.56 21.52
N TYR A 54 -0.01 -15.78 21.87
CA TYR A 54 0.86 -16.77 21.25
C TYR A 54 1.00 -18.08 22.04
N GLY A 55 0.26 -18.23 23.15
CA GLY A 55 0.13 -19.50 23.88
C GLY A 55 1.19 -19.75 24.95
N PHE A 56 1.76 -18.69 25.52
CA PHE A 56 2.76 -18.70 26.60
C PHE A 56 2.12 -18.33 27.97
N ASP A 57 2.77 -18.72 29.07
CA ASP A 57 2.31 -18.42 30.44
C ASP A 57 3.02 -17.20 31.02
N PHE A 58 2.31 -16.06 31.06
CA PHE A 58 2.78 -14.76 31.58
C PHE A 58 3.20 -14.73 33.06
N ASN A 59 3.18 -15.86 33.75
CA ASN A 59 3.67 -15.98 35.13
C ASN A 59 4.90 -16.89 35.24
N ASP A 60 5.42 -17.41 34.13
CA ASP A 60 6.54 -18.34 34.07
C ASP A 60 7.53 -17.91 32.97
N ALA A 61 8.60 -17.22 33.38
CA ALA A 61 9.65 -16.73 32.48
C ALA A 61 10.43 -17.82 31.72
N THR A 62 10.11 -19.10 31.91
CA THR A 62 10.61 -20.23 31.10
C THR A 62 9.63 -20.66 30.00
N SER A 63 8.39 -20.16 30.05
CA SER A 63 7.35 -20.32 29.04
C SER A 63 7.53 -19.25 27.96
N HIS A 64 8.61 -19.36 27.20
CA HIS A 64 8.93 -18.39 26.15
C HIS A 64 9.34 -19.08 24.85
N PRO A 65 9.41 -18.36 23.71
CA PRO A 65 9.89 -18.93 22.47
C PRO A 65 11.33 -19.46 22.61
N VAL A 66 11.55 -20.69 22.17
CA VAL A 66 12.88 -21.34 22.19
C VAL A 66 13.34 -21.57 20.76
N ALA A 67 14.63 -21.36 20.49
CA ALA A 67 15.22 -21.63 19.19
C ALA A 67 15.31 -23.15 18.92
N ASP A 68 14.29 -23.72 18.29
CA ASP A 68 14.22 -25.14 17.88
C ASP A 68 14.22 -25.34 16.35
N PHE A 69 14.41 -24.26 15.60
CA PHE A 69 14.40 -24.22 14.14
C PHE A 69 15.81 -24.21 13.52
N ILE A 70 16.89 -24.28 14.32
CA ILE A 70 18.24 -24.28 13.75
C ILE A 70 18.53 -25.66 13.17
N ALA A 71 18.71 -25.72 11.85
CA ALA A 71 19.12 -26.94 11.19
C ALA A 71 20.54 -27.31 11.60
N GLU A 72 20.78 -28.60 11.86
CA GLU A 72 22.13 -29.14 11.98
C GLU A 72 22.91 -28.82 10.69
N PRO A 73 24.25 -28.67 10.78
CA PRO A 73 25.10 -28.60 9.60
C PRO A 73 24.73 -29.75 8.67
N GLU A 74 24.66 -29.46 7.38
CA GLU A 74 24.31 -30.47 6.38
C GLU A 74 25.15 -31.72 6.66
N LYS A 75 24.49 -32.87 6.85
CA LYS A 75 25.20 -34.12 6.60
C LYS A 75 25.61 -34.01 5.15
N GLU A 76 26.89 -34.19 4.83
CA GLU A 76 27.37 -34.29 3.44
C GLU A 76 26.28 -34.97 2.63
N ILE A 77 25.80 -34.30 1.56
CA ILE A 77 24.91 -34.93 0.58
C ILE A 77 25.43 -36.34 0.41
N VAL A 78 24.59 -37.34 0.70
CA VAL A 78 25.04 -38.72 0.72
C VAL A 78 25.23 -39.13 -0.73
N TYR A 79 26.41 -38.79 -1.22
CA TYR A 79 26.89 -39.15 -2.51
C TYR A 79 27.21 -40.63 -2.48
N VAL A 80 26.31 -41.42 -3.04
CA VAL A 80 26.53 -42.85 -3.15
C VAL A 80 27.47 -43.07 -4.34
N PRO A 81 28.71 -43.52 -4.12
CA PRO A 81 29.62 -43.79 -5.23
C PRO A 81 29.06 -44.95 -6.05
N LEU A 82 29.14 -44.84 -7.38
CA LEU A 82 28.76 -45.96 -8.23
C LEU A 82 29.70 -47.16 -8.03
N VAL A 83 29.11 -48.35 -7.96
CA VAL A 83 29.82 -49.61 -7.80
C VAL A 83 29.47 -50.51 -8.99
N PRO A 84 30.47 -50.93 -9.80
CA PRO A 84 31.91 -50.72 -9.64
C PRO A 84 32.35 -49.28 -9.98
N ALA A 85 33.49 -48.87 -9.43
CA ALA A 85 34.08 -47.56 -9.72
C ALA A 85 34.43 -47.43 -11.22
N VAL A 86 34.04 -46.30 -11.81
CA VAL A 86 34.30 -45.93 -13.21
C VAL A 86 35.02 -44.57 -13.28
N ALA A 87 35.60 -44.26 -14.44
CA ALA A 87 36.33 -43.00 -14.66
C ALA A 87 35.43 -41.78 -14.35
N GLY A 88 36.02 -40.74 -13.74
CA GLY A 88 35.29 -39.57 -13.24
C GLY A 88 34.72 -39.73 -11.82
N ASN A 89 34.86 -40.91 -11.17
CA ASN A 89 34.36 -41.19 -9.82
C ASN A 89 32.90 -40.73 -9.58
N PRO A 90 31.95 -41.12 -10.45
CA PRO A 90 30.59 -40.63 -10.38
C PRO A 90 29.91 -41.03 -9.07
N LYS A 91 29.11 -40.11 -8.56
CA LYS A 91 28.31 -40.23 -7.35
C LYS A 91 26.87 -39.88 -7.68
N VAL A 92 25.93 -40.49 -6.95
CA VAL A 92 24.51 -40.20 -7.07
C VAL A 92 24.04 -39.46 -5.82
N ALA A 93 23.34 -38.34 -6.02
CA ALA A 93 22.58 -37.62 -5.00
C ALA A 93 21.07 -37.78 -5.27
N VAL A 94 20.26 -37.84 -4.21
CA VAL A 94 18.79 -37.97 -4.31
C VAL A 94 18.15 -36.62 -4.02
N HIS A 95 17.21 -36.23 -4.88
CA HIS A 95 16.41 -35.01 -4.80
C HIS A 95 14.91 -35.35 -4.68
N GLU A 96 14.03 -34.36 -4.51
CA GLU A 96 12.57 -34.61 -4.40
C GLU A 96 11.97 -35.26 -5.66
N GLU A 97 12.49 -34.91 -6.83
CA GLU A 97 11.90 -35.27 -8.13
C GLU A 97 12.73 -36.25 -8.96
N GLY A 98 13.86 -36.71 -8.41
CA GLY A 98 14.78 -37.57 -9.13
C GLY A 98 16.14 -37.72 -8.47
N ILE A 99 17.14 -37.99 -9.28
CA ILE A 99 18.54 -38.08 -8.85
C ILE A 99 19.42 -37.13 -9.64
N GLU A 100 20.56 -36.74 -9.06
CA GLU A 100 21.63 -36.08 -9.78
C GLU A 100 22.87 -36.97 -9.79
N ILE A 101 23.43 -37.15 -10.98
CA ILE A 101 24.69 -37.85 -11.18
C ILE A 101 25.78 -36.79 -11.29
N VAL A 102 26.72 -36.76 -10.36
CA VAL A 102 27.87 -35.84 -10.33
C VAL A 102 29.18 -36.60 -10.50
N TRP A 103 30.15 -36.00 -11.18
CA TRP A 103 31.49 -36.57 -11.39
C TRP A 103 32.56 -35.49 -11.34
N GLU A 104 33.82 -35.91 -11.30
CA GLU A 104 34.98 -35.02 -11.21
C GLU A 104 35.74 -35.02 -12.54
N ASN A 105 35.84 -33.85 -13.21
CA ASN A 105 36.76 -33.69 -14.33
C ASN A 105 38.21 -33.57 -13.84
N SER A 106 39.17 -33.83 -14.73
CA SER A 106 40.60 -33.67 -14.41
C SER A 106 41.17 -32.40 -15.02
N GLN A 107 42.36 -31.97 -14.58
CA GLN A 107 43.07 -30.86 -15.23
C GLN A 107 43.45 -31.15 -16.71
N ALA A 108 43.33 -32.41 -17.16
CA ALA A 108 43.73 -32.84 -18.49
C ALA A 108 42.55 -33.26 -19.39
N SER A 109 41.38 -33.54 -18.82
CA SER A 109 40.24 -34.12 -19.54
C SER A 109 38.90 -33.80 -18.89
N THR A 110 37.85 -33.76 -19.72
CA THR A 110 36.45 -33.63 -19.30
C THR A 110 35.64 -34.85 -19.72
N TYR A 111 34.53 -35.08 -19.03
CA TYR A 111 33.64 -36.20 -19.32
C TYR A 111 32.29 -35.75 -19.87
N SER A 112 31.73 -36.55 -20.77
CA SER A 112 30.34 -36.46 -21.21
C SER A 112 29.61 -37.77 -20.92
N LEU A 113 28.42 -37.66 -20.35
CA LEU A 113 27.56 -38.78 -19.99
C LEU A 113 26.67 -39.18 -21.16
N LYS A 114 26.63 -40.49 -21.43
CA LYS A 114 25.53 -41.13 -22.14
C LYS A 114 24.76 -42.02 -21.16
N LEU A 115 23.46 -41.81 -21.04
CA LEU A 115 22.59 -42.50 -20.08
C LEU A 115 21.30 -42.95 -20.77
N ASN A 116 20.88 -44.20 -20.54
CA ASN A 116 19.70 -44.78 -21.18
C ASN A 116 18.83 -45.52 -20.16
N ASN A 117 17.52 -45.53 -20.41
CA ASN A 117 16.56 -46.45 -19.81
C ASN A 117 16.06 -47.41 -20.91
N GLY A 118 16.63 -48.62 -20.99
CA GLY A 118 16.33 -49.54 -22.09
C GLY A 118 16.71 -48.96 -23.47
N GLU A 119 15.72 -48.77 -24.36
CA GLU A 119 15.92 -48.13 -25.68
C GLU A 119 15.79 -46.60 -25.64
N GLN A 120 15.30 -46.03 -24.54
CA GLN A 120 15.15 -44.58 -24.36
C GLN A 120 16.51 -43.97 -23.99
N SER A 121 17.00 -43.06 -24.84
CA SER A 121 18.19 -42.26 -24.52
C SER A 121 17.77 -41.09 -23.64
N LEU A 122 18.26 -41.04 -22.40
CA LEU A 122 18.04 -39.93 -21.48
C LEU A 122 19.06 -38.81 -21.75
N TYR A 123 20.33 -39.20 -21.87
CA TYR A 123 21.43 -38.29 -22.18
C TYR A 123 22.35 -38.87 -23.27
N TYR A 124 22.83 -37.98 -24.15
CA TYR A 124 23.93 -38.22 -25.08
C TYR A 124 24.74 -36.92 -25.21
N GLY A 125 25.42 -36.55 -24.11
CA GLY A 125 25.82 -35.16 -23.87
C GLY A 125 24.62 -34.28 -23.49
N GLY A 126 24.78 -32.95 -23.56
CA GLY A 126 23.71 -31.98 -23.27
C GLY A 126 23.35 -31.82 -21.78
N HIS A 127 24.25 -32.23 -20.89
CA HIS A 127 24.16 -32.09 -19.44
C HIS A 127 25.14 -31.01 -18.94
N GLY A 128 25.10 -30.68 -17.65
CA GLY A 128 26.05 -29.77 -17.00
C GLY A 128 27.50 -30.27 -17.04
N THR A 129 28.47 -29.39 -16.80
CA THR A 129 29.91 -29.68 -16.97
C THR A 129 30.42 -30.83 -16.09
N GLU A 130 29.81 -31.04 -14.93
CA GLU A 130 30.18 -32.05 -13.92
C GLU A 130 28.97 -32.74 -13.30
N SER A 131 27.78 -32.52 -13.86
CA SER A 131 26.55 -33.13 -13.36
C SER A 131 25.52 -33.37 -14.45
N ALA A 132 24.62 -34.31 -14.19
CA ALA A 132 23.45 -34.60 -14.99
C ALA A 132 22.26 -34.90 -14.07
N GLU A 133 21.25 -34.03 -14.12
CA GLU A 133 20.00 -34.21 -13.39
C GLU A 133 19.09 -35.19 -14.13
N VAL A 134 18.54 -36.17 -13.42
CA VAL A 134 17.58 -37.14 -13.94
C VAL A 134 16.26 -36.94 -13.24
N ASN A 135 15.49 -35.96 -13.72
CA ASN A 135 14.12 -35.71 -13.26
C ASN A 135 13.18 -36.80 -13.78
N TYR A 136 12.47 -37.48 -12.87
CA TYR A 136 11.68 -38.65 -13.23
C TYR A 136 10.47 -38.29 -14.09
N ALA A 137 9.82 -37.16 -13.85
CA ALA A 137 8.69 -36.71 -14.67
C ALA A 137 9.14 -36.39 -16.10
N THR A 138 10.24 -35.65 -16.25
CA THR A 138 10.82 -35.26 -17.56
C THR A 138 11.19 -36.47 -18.41
N PHE A 139 11.72 -37.52 -17.78
CA PHE A 139 12.15 -38.74 -18.45
C PHE A 139 11.12 -39.88 -18.43
N GLU A 140 9.91 -39.63 -17.91
CA GLU A 140 8.82 -40.62 -17.74
C GLU A 140 9.24 -41.87 -16.92
N LEU A 141 10.06 -41.67 -15.89
CA LEU A 141 10.57 -42.71 -14.98
C LEU A 141 9.63 -42.88 -13.76
N GLN A 142 9.64 -44.08 -13.18
CA GLN A 142 8.84 -44.50 -12.03
C GLN A 142 9.68 -44.67 -10.75
N GLY A 143 11.00 -44.49 -10.84
CA GLY A 143 11.93 -44.63 -9.71
C GLY A 143 12.24 -46.07 -9.33
N ASN A 144 12.03 -47.01 -10.26
CA ASN A 144 12.36 -48.43 -10.08
C ASN A 144 13.12 -49.01 -11.28
N GLU A 145 13.49 -48.16 -12.24
CA GLU A 145 14.22 -48.53 -13.43
C GLU A 145 15.70 -48.78 -13.15
N ILE A 146 16.31 -49.57 -14.03
CA ILE A 146 17.77 -49.72 -14.08
C ILE A 146 18.28 -48.87 -15.23
N LEU A 147 18.89 -47.73 -14.91
CA LEU A 147 19.52 -46.86 -15.89
C LEU A 147 20.89 -47.42 -16.25
N ARG A 148 21.26 -47.32 -17.53
CA ARG A 148 22.54 -47.79 -18.04
C ARG A 148 23.35 -46.64 -18.63
N GLY A 149 24.48 -46.33 -18.01
CA GLY A 149 25.32 -45.19 -18.34
C GLY A 149 26.75 -45.56 -18.73
N HIS A 150 27.42 -44.70 -19.49
CA HIS A 150 28.87 -44.71 -19.65
C HIS A 150 29.38 -43.30 -19.96
N PHE A 151 30.64 -43.03 -19.61
CA PHE A 151 31.28 -41.74 -19.85
C PHE A 151 32.17 -41.78 -21.09
N LEU A 152 32.14 -40.68 -21.85
CA LEU A 152 33.01 -40.37 -22.96
C LEU A 152 34.03 -39.33 -22.48
N GLU A 153 35.31 -39.65 -22.48
CA GLU A 153 36.38 -38.75 -22.05
C GLU A 153 36.92 -37.94 -23.24
N TYR A 154 37.08 -36.64 -23.05
CA TYR A 154 37.63 -35.71 -24.04
C TYR A 154 38.83 -34.96 -23.48
N GLY A 155 39.81 -34.70 -24.34
CA GLY A 155 40.89 -33.78 -24.01
C GLY A 155 40.41 -32.33 -24.00
N MET A 156 41.20 -31.42 -23.42
CA MET A 156 40.87 -29.99 -23.38
C MET A 156 40.73 -29.34 -24.76
N ASP A 157 41.30 -29.93 -25.81
CA ASP A 157 41.14 -29.55 -27.22
C ASP A 157 39.90 -30.17 -27.88
N ARG A 158 39.05 -30.84 -27.10
CA ARG A 158 37.82 -31.54 -27.51
C ARG A 158 38.04 -32.76 -28.40
N HIS A 159 39.26 -33.31 -28.49
CA HIS A 159 39.43 -34.61 -29.11
C HIS A 159 38.94 -35.73 -28.18
N TRP A 160 38.32 -36.77 -28.75
CA TRP A 160 37.95 -37.96 -27.99
C TRP A 160 39.20 -38.71 -27.51
N LEU A 161 39.20 -39.13 -26.24
CA LEU A 161 40.30 -39.84 -25.59
C LEU A 161 39.96 -41.32 -25.34
N SER A 162 38.88 -41.57 -24.61
CA SER A 162 38.52 -42.92 -24.16
C SER A 162 37.02 -43.04 -23.84
N ASP A 163 36.53 -44.28 -23.75
CA ASP A 163 35.19 -44.61 -23.25
C ASP A 163 35.34 -45.37 -21.93
N SER A 164 34.51 -45.06 -20.93
CA SER A 164 34.41 -45.87 -19.72
C SER A 164 33.67 -47.18 -19.99
N ASP A 165 33.85 -48.14 -19.08
CA ASP A 165 32.94 -49.28 -18.99
C ASP A 165 31.50 -48.79 -18.71
N TRP A 166 30.53 -49.61 -19.12
CA TRP A 166 29.12 -49.36 -18.81
C TRP A 166 28.85 -49.64 -17.33
N PHE A 167 28.11 -48.75 -16.70
CA PHE A 167 27.59 -48.89 -15.34
C PHE A 167 26.06 -48.91 -15.34
N GLU A 168 25.49 -49.40 -14.24
CA GLU A 168 24.05 -49.43 -14.00
C GLU A 168 23.73 -48.64 -12.73
N ILE A 169 22.60 -47.95 -12.73
CA ILE A 169 22.01 -47.29 -11.56
C ILE A 169 20.62 -47.91 -11.37
N ASP A 170 20.43 -48.66 -10.30
CA ASP A 170 19.11 -49.14 -9.90
C ASP A 170 18.42 -48.02 -9.11
N LEU A 171 17.41 -47.37 -9.71
CA LEU A 171 16.71 -46.25 -9.08
C LEU A 171 16.01 -46.66 -7.78
N SER A 172 15.73 -47.95 -7.56
CA SER A 172 15.14 -48.43 -6.30
C SER A 172 16.11 -48.37 -5.10
N ASP A 173 17.42 -48.27 -5.35
CA ASP A 173 18.43 -48.01 -4.31
C ASP A 173 18.42 -46.53 -3.86
N PHE A 174 17.67 -45.67 -4.57
CA PHE A 174 17.58 -44.23 -4.37
C PHE A 174 16.11 -43.78 -4.20
N PRO A 175 15.42 -44.22 -3.14
CA PRO A 175 14.03 -43.84 -2.92
C PRO A 175 13.92 -42.33 -2.73
N LEU A 176 13.05 -41.68 -3.51
CA LEU A 176 12.75 -40.28 -3.35
C LEU A 176 12.16 -40.03 -1.95
N PRO A 177 12.43 -38.87 -1.33
CA PRO A 177 11.77 -38.50 -0.09
C PRO A 177 10.24 -38.52 -0.30
N PRO A 178 9.45 -38.90 0.72
CA PRO A 178 8.00 -38.87 0.62
C PRO A 178 7.56 -37.46 0.27
N LYS A 179 6.74 -37.33 -0.78
CA LYS A 179 6.13 -36.07 -1.17
C LYS A 179 5.27 -35.58 -0.01
N ASP A 180 5.45 -34.33 0.40
CA ASP A 180 4.53 -33.67 1.31
C ASP A 180 3.17 -33.50 0.61
N LEU A 181 2.11 -33.98 1.26
CA LEU A 181 0.76 -34.01 0.73
C LEU A 181 -0.24 -33.34 1.69
N ASP A 182 0.25 -32.63 2.71
CA ASP A 182 -0.53 -31.89 3.70
C ASP A 182 0.07 -30.48 3.83
N LEU A 183 -0.04 -29.67 2.78
CA LEU A 183 0.52 -28.32 2.69
C LEU A 183 -0.06 -27.40 3.76
N GLY A 184 0.80 -26.69 4.48
CA GLY A 184 0.36 -25.81 5.55
C GLY A 184 -0.11 -26.59 6.79
N SER A 185 0.39 -27.80 6.99
CA SER A 185 0.09 -28.62 8.16
C SER A 185 0.63 -27.94 9.43
N PRO A 186 -0.01 -28.13 10.61
CA PRO A 186 0.57 -27.70 11.89
C PRO A 186 1.92 -28.34 12.22
N GLU A 187 2.29 -29.43 11.53
CA GLU A 187 3.59 -30.07 11.66
C GLU A 187 4.66 -29.45 10.75
N ASP A 188 4.26 -28.59 9.80
CA ASP A 188 5.19 -27.99 8.85
C ASP A 188 6.10 -26.95 9.49
N LYS A 189 7.39 -27.03 9.15
CA LYS A 189 8.42 -26.19 9.75
C LYS A 189 9.48 -25.75 8.76
N VAL A 190 9.82 -24.47 8.83
CA VAL A 190 11.04 -23.96 8.21
C VAL A 190 12.17 -24.00 9.24
N SER A 191 13.25 -24.69 8.91
CA SER A 191 14.50 -24.66 9.68
C SER A 191 15.54 -23.78 8.98
N TYR A 192 16.43 -23.14 9.75
CA TYR A 192 17.43 -22.23 9.21
C TYR A 192 18.85 -22.74 9.39
N ARG A 193 19.63 -22.63 8.33
CA ARG A 193 21.08 -22.81 8.35
C ARG A 193 21.76 -21.47 8.06
N PHE A 194 22.94 -21.25 8.64
CA PHE A 194 23.69 -20.01 8.47
C PHE A 194 25.11 -20.30 7.97
N GLU A 195 25.46 -19.73 6.83
CA GLU A 195 26.74 -19.88 6.15
C GLU A 195 27.43 -18.54 5.94
N ASP A 196 28.73 -18.48 6.24
CA ASP A 196 29.57 -17.28 6.09
C ASP A 196 29.13 -16.05 6.90
N PHE A 197 28.40 -16.26 8.01
CA PHE A 197 28.01 -15.18 8.92
C PHE A 197 29.10 -14.80 9.94
N GLU A 198 29.26 -13.50 10.13
CA GLU A 198 29.91 -12.96 11.33
C GLU A 198 29.10 -13.34 12.60
N PRO A 199 29.77 -13.77 13.70
CA PRO A 199 29.08 -14.29 14.88
C PRO A 199 28.05 -13.34 15.51
N GLU A 200 28.31 -12.03 15.51
CA GLU A 200 27.39 -11.03 16.07
C GLU A 200 26.09 -10.93 15.25
N LEU A 201 26.20 -10.84 13.92
CA LEU A 201 25.04 -10.79 13.03
C LEU A 201 24.25 -12.10 13.07
N LYS A 202 24.93 -13.25 13.12
CA LYS A 202 24.29 -14.56 13.29
C LYS A 202 23.46 -14.62 14.57
N ASN A 203 24.07 -14.29 15.71
CA ASN A 203 23.39 -14.35 17.00
C ASN A 203 22.20 -13.40 17.06
N ARG A 204 22.36 -12.18 16.53
CA ARG A 204 21.27 -11.21 16.43
C ARG A 204 20.11 -11.73 15.58
N THR A 205 20.42 -12.36 14.44
CA THR A 205 19.41 -12.93 13.54
C THR A 205 18.68 -14.09 14.20
N ILE A 206 19.40 -15.00 14.87
CA ILE A 206 18.81 -16.13 15.61
C ILE A 206 17.89 -15.64 16.74
N GLU A 207 18.35 -14.66 17.54
CA GLU A 207 17.53 -14.09 18.61
C GLU A 207 16.24 -13.46 18.07
N PHE A 208 16.35 -12.67 17.00
CA PHE A 208 15.19 -12.07 16.35
C PHE A 208 14.22 -13.12 15.81
N LEU A 209 14.71 -14.11 15.05
CA LEU A 209 13.87 -15.19 14.50
C LEU A 209 13.17 -16.00 15.60
N THR A 210 13.82 -16.20 16.74
CA THR A 210 13.23 -16.90 17.89
C THR A 210 11.98 -16.19 18.41
N LYS A 211 12.09 -14.88 18.62
CA LYS A 211 10.98 -14.02 19.07
C LYS A 211 9.91 -13.83 17.98
N LEU A 212 10.33 -13.84 16.72
CA LEU A 212 9.48 -13.59 15.56
C LEU A 212 8.59 -14.79 15.17
N THR A 213 9.07 -16.02 15.39
CA THR A 213 8.41 -17.24 14.89
C THR A 213 6.94 -17.39 15.32
N PRO A 214 6.54 -17.15 16.58
CA PRO A 214 5.12 -17.20 16.95
C PRO A 214 4.27 -16.15 16.23
N ILE A 215 4.84 -14.98 15.95
CA ILE A 215 4.17 -13.88 15.24
C ILE A 215 4.01 -14.23 13.75
N LEU A 216 5.03 -14.82 13.11
CA LEU A 216 4.92 -15.34 11.75
C LEU A 216 3.78 -16.35 11.63
N ASN A 217 3.71 -17.32 12.54
CA ASN A 217 2.64 -18.32 12.55
C ASN A 217 1.25 -17.67 12.73
N ASP A 218 1.12 -16.66 13.59
CA ASP A 218 -0.16 -15.99 13.82
C ASP A 218 -0.64 -15.16 12.62
N VAL A 219 0.27 -14.51 11.89
CA VAL A 219 -0.07 -13.66 10.75
C VAL A 219 -0.15 -14.44 9.44
N LEU A 220 0.80 -15.34 9.18
CA LEU A 220 0.96 -16.06 7.92
C LEU A 220 0.29 -17.44 7.92
N GLY A 221 0.02 -18.02 9.10
CA GLY A 221 -0.36 -19.43 9.22
C GLY A 221 0.86 -20.34 9.26
N ASN A 222 0.67 -21.64 9.07
CA ASN A 222 1.77 -22.58 8.98
C ASN A 222 2.54 -22.38 7.65
N PRO A 223 3.85 -22.68 7.62
CA PRO A 223 4.60 -22.65 6.37
C PRO A 223 4.07 -23.69 5.40
N ALA A 224 4.25 -23.46 4.09
CA ALA A 224 3.66 -24.30 3.06
C ALA A 224 4.10 -25.77 3.11
N GLU A 225 5.33 -26.02 3.55
CA GLU A 225 5.97 -27.32 3.59
C GLU A 225 7.11 -27.32 4.63
N THR A 226 7.59 -28.51 5.01
CA THR A 226 8.77 -28.65 5.88
C THR A 226 10.08 -28.63 5.08
N PHE A 227 10.94 -27.64 5.30
CA PHE A 227 12.24 -27.56 4.61
C PHE A 227 13.31 -26.75 5.38
N VAL A 228 14.54 -26.77 4.85
CA VAL A 228 15.66 -25.97 5.37
C VAL A 228 15.92 -24.78 4.44
N CYS A 229 15.91 -23.57 4.99
CA CYS A 229 16.37 -22.35 4.33
C CYS A 229 17.80 -22.02 4.77
N THR A 230 18.72 -21.89 3.81
CA THR A 230 20.13 -21.55 4.06
C THR A 230 20.36 -20.07 3.87
N PHE A 231 20.74 -19.38 4.94
CA PHE A 231 21.16 -18.00 4.94
C PHE A 231 22.61 -17.93 4.51
N VAL A 232 22.88 -17.29 3.37
CA VAL A 232 24.22 -17.13 2.79
C VAL A 232 24.58 -15.65 2.82
N ASN A 233 25.57 -15.30 3.64
CA ASN A 233 26.09 -13.93 3.69
C ASN A 233 27.13 -13.71 2.58
N GLN A 234 26.88 -12.74 1.71
CA GLN A 234 27.71 -12.49 0.53
C GLN A 234 28.95 -11.62 0.82
N GLY A 235 29.18 -11.22 2.08
CA GLY A 235 30.40 -10.57 2.54
C GLY A 235 30.54 -9.08 2.16
N PHE A 236 29.51 -8.47 1.57
CA PHE A 236 29.45 -7.02 1.28
C PHE A 236 28.40 -6.32 2.14
N ALA A 237 28.16 -5.02 1.91
CA ALA A 237 27.13 -4.24 2.61
C ALA A 237 26.41 -3.33 1.60
N ALA A 238 25.24 -3.77 1.14
CA ALA A 238 24.42 -3.14 0.11
C ALA A 238 22.93 -2.99 0.50
N ASP A 239 22.57 -3.34 1.74
CA ASP A 239 21.18 -3.38 2.22
C ASP A 239 20.30 -4.35 1.41
N SER A 240 20.83 -5.54 1.15
CA SER A 240 20.22 -6.56 0.30
C SER A 240 19.88 -7.82 1.09
N TRP A 241 18.60 -8.18 1.09
CA TRP A 241 18.10 -9.49 1.47
C TRP A 241 17.22 -9.99 0.32
N MET A 242 17.34 -11.26 -0.04
CA MET A 242 16.56 -11.85 -1.14
C MET A 242 16.37 -13.35 -0.92
N ALA A 243 15.12 -13.77 -0.87
CA ALA A 243 14.78 -15.19 -0.96
C ALA A 243 14.92 -15.65 -2.43
N ILE A 244 15.67 -16.72 -2.63
CA ILE A 244 15.81 -17.38 -3.94
C ILE A 244 15.58 -18.89 -3.78
N ASP A 245 15.66 -19.62 -4.88
CA ASP A 245 15.54 -21.08 -4.92
C ASP A 245 14.29 -21.55 -4.17
N HIS A 246 13.12 -20.95 -4.46
CA HIS A 246 11.86 -21.31 -3.80
C HIS A 246 11.91 -21.18 -2.26
N GLY A 247 12.64 -20.17 -1.76
CA GLY A 247 12.82 -19.93 -0.32
C GLY A 247 13.88 -20.81 0.34
N ARG A 248 14.54 -21.73 -0.38
CA ARG A 248 15.60 -22.60 0.18
C ARG A 248 16.89 -21.84 0.45
N THR A 249 17.08 -20.67 -0.16
CA THR A 249 18.25 -19.83 0.09
C THR A 249 17.82 -18.40 0.38
N MET A 250 18.37 -17.82 1.45
CA MET A 250 18.28 -16.40 1.77
C MET A 250 19.64 -15.76 1.51
N LEU A 251 19.76 -15.01 0.41
CA LEU A 251 20.93 -14.18 0.17
C LEU A 251 20.85 -12.95 1.05
N CYS A 252 21.92 -12.67 1.80
CA CYS A 252 21.99 -11.52 2.69
C CYS A 252 23.39 -10.90 2.67
N ASP A 253 23.50 -9.70 3.22
CA ASP A 253 24.76 -9.00 3.36
C ASP A 253 25.00 -8.58 4.83
N ASN A 254 26.05 -7.81 5.10
CA ASN A 254 26.42 -7.40 6.47
C ASN A 254 25.50 -6.32 7.07
N THR A 255 24.47 -5.88 6.37
CA THR A 255 23.54 -4.83 6.77
C THR A 255 22.34 -5.43 7.52
N TRP A 256 22.15 -4.98 8.76
CA TRP A 256 20.96 -5.35 9.53
C TRP A 256 19.73 -4.58 9.05
N ASN A 257 18.78 -5.27 8.43
CA ASN A 257 17.51 -4.72 8.00
C ASN A 257 16.37 -5.69 8.34
N PRO A 258 15.71 -5.54 9.51
CA PRO A 258 14.67 -6.45 9.97
C PRO A 258 13.42 -6.39 9.09
N ARG A 259 13.11 -5.23 8.45
CA ARG A 259 11.99 -5.16 7.50
C ARG A 259 12.25 -6.03 6.28
N LEU A 260 13.41 -5.87 5.63
CA LEU A 260 13.76 -6.69 4.48
C LEU A 260 13.81 -8.18 4.85
N LEU A 261 14.42 -8.52 5.98
CA LEU A 261 14.43 -9.90 6.45
C LEU A 261 13.00 -10.45 6.60
N VAL A 262 12.08 -9.73 7.26
CA VAL A 262 10.69 -10.19 7.42
C VAL A 262 9.97 -10.26 6.08
N HIS A 263 10.19 -9.29 5.17
CA HIS A 263 9.64 -9.32 3.81
C HIS A 263 10.01 -10.63 3.10
N GLU A 264 11.30 -10.96 3.07
CA GLU A 264 11.78 -12.17 2.40
C GLU A 264 11.34 -13.44 3.13
N LEU A 265 11.17 -13.40 4.46
CA LEU A 265 10.62 -14.53 5.21
C LEU A 265 9.17 -14.84 4.81
N VAL A 266 8.37 -13.86 4.38
CA VAL A 266 7.02 -14.13 3.82
C VAL A 266 7.13 -14.99 2.56
N HIS A 267 8.13 -14.73 1.71
CA HIS A 267 8.40 -15.54 0.52
C HIS A 267 8.89 -16.93 0.90
N VAL A 268 9.83 -17.03 1.85
CA VAL A 268 10.28 -18.32 2.41
C VAL A 268 9.10 -19.12 2.97
N TRP A 269 8.16 -18.49 3.67
CA TRP A 269 7.00 -19.16 4.28
C TRP A 269 6.11 -19.88 3.26
N LYS A 270 6.05 -19.37 2.02
CA LYS A 270 5.30 -19.98 0.91
C LYS A 270 6.06 -21.11 0.21
N GLY A 271 7.36 -21.27 0.49
CA GLY A 271 8.20 -22.28 -0.14
C GLY A 271 8.18 -22.19 -1.67
N LYS A 272 7.94 -23.32 -2.35
CA LYS A 272 7.82 -23.34 -3.82
C LYS A 272 6.47 -22.86 -4.34
N TYR A 273 5.52 -22.61 -3.46
CA TYR A 273 4.13 -22.29 -3.80
C TYR A 273 3.87 -20.77 -3.90
N CYS A 274 4.89 -19.98 -4.23
CA CYS A 274 4.77 -18.56 -4.58
C CYS A 274 3.67 -18.33 -5.62
N PHE A 275 3.05 -17.14 -5.61
CA PHE A 275 1.98 -16.84 -6.55
C PHE A 275 2.49 -16.72 -7.99
N THR A 276 3.75 -16.33 -8.18
CA THR A 276 4.34 -16.09 -9.49
C THR A 276 4.62 -17.41 -10.24
N ASN A 277 3.86 -17.73 -11.29
CA ASN A 277 4.09 -18.92 -12.16
C ASN A 277 3.83 -18.68 -13.66
N ASN A 278 4.68 -19.12 -14.61
CA ASN A 278 4.58 -18.86 -16.05
C ASN A 278 4.64 -20.04 -17.05
N SER A 279 4.61 -21.33 -16.68
CA SER A 279 4.71 -22.33 -17.78
C SER A 279 4.11 -23.73 -17.58
N GLY A 280 3.39 -23.97 -16.49
CA GLY A 280 2.60 -25.21 -16.37
C GLY A 280 3.42 -26.49 -16.22
N VAL A 281 4.67 -26.40 -15.76
CA VAL A 281 5.41 -27.59 -15.30
C VAL A 281 5.89 -27.42 -13.85
N ASP A 282 6.69 -26.42 -13.48
CA ASP A 282 7.30 -26.36 -12.12
C ASP A 282 7.33 -24.96 -11.51
N TRP A 283 6.23 -24.51 -10.88
CA TRP A 283 6.11 -23.24 -10.10
C TRP A 283 7.07 -22.11 -10.55
N SER A 284 7.15 -21.89 -11.86
CA SER A 284 8.26 -21.19 -12.50
C SER A 284 7.95 -19.71 -12.57
N PHE A 285 8.79 -18.82 -12.07
CA PHE A 285 8.51 -17.38 -11.93
C PHE A 285 7.70 -16.69 -13.06
N SER A 286 6.64 -15.95 -12.69
CA SER A 286 5.89 -15.02 -13.57
C SER A 286 5.74 -13.64 -12.96
N THR A 287 5.95 -12.60 -13.78
CA THR A 287 5.80 -11.21 -13.36
C THR A 287 4.34 -10.73 -13.27
N GLU A 288 3.39 -11.51 -13.79
CA GLU A 288 1.96 -11.13 -13.83
C GLU A 288 1.30 -11.11 -12.45
N LEU A 289 1.82 -11.84 -11.47
CA LEU A 289 1.25 -11.93 -10.12
C LEU A 289 2.09 -11.18 -9.09
N SER A 290 3.03 -10.35 -9.55
CA SER A 290 3.93 -9.55 -8.73
C SER A 290 3.20 -8.70 -7.69
N GLY A 291 2.12 -8.01 -8.05
CA GLY A 291 1.32 -7.24 -7.09
C GLY A 291 0.76 -8.07 -5.94
N PHE A 292 0.37 -9.33 -6.19
CA PHE A 292 -0.07 -10.27 -5.15
C PHE A 292 1.08 -10.85 -4.35
N GLU A 293 2.21 -11.11 -5.00
CA GLU A 293 3.42 -11.66 -4.37
C GLU A 293 4.03 -10.66 -3.39
N GLU A 294 4.12 -9.40 -3.81
CA GLU A 294 4.82 -8.32 -3.11
C GLU A 294 3.96 -7.64 -2.02
N VAL A 295 2.76 -8.16 -1.76
CA VAL A 295 2.06 -7.84 -0.50
C VAL A 295 2.85 -8.26 0.74
N ALA A 296 3.88 -9.10 0.56
CA ALA A 296 4.94 -9.34 1.55
C ALA A 296 5.43 -8.06 2.23
N GLU A 297 5.50 -6.94 1.51
CA GLU A 297 5.88 -5.65 2.09
C GLU A 297 4.91 -5.15 3.16
N GLY A 298 3.60 -5.29 2.94
CA GLY A 298 2.58 -4.91 3.92
C GLY A 298 2.55 -5.84 5.12
N LEU A 299 2.68 -7.15 4.87
CA LEU A 299 2.75 -8.17 5.92
C LEU A 299 3.98 -7.98 6.81
N ALA A 300 5.12 -7.58 6.24
CA ALA A 300 6.33 -7.28 7.01
C ALA A 300 6.10 -6.14 8.02
N TYR A 301 5.36 -5.09 7.65
CA TYR A 301 5.01 -4.03 8.59
C TYR A 301 4.06 -4.53 9.69
N GLU A 302 3.05 -5.32 9.35
CA GLU A 302 2.12 -5.92 10.34
C GLU A 302 2.87 -6.80 11.36
N ILE A 303 3.73 -7.68 10.88
CA ILE A 303 4.55 -8.56 11.73
C ILE A 303 5.49 -7.76 12.62
N LEU A 304 6.14 -6.72 12.09
CA LEU A 304 7.02 -5.85 12.88
C LEU A 304 6.25 -4.99 13.89
N HIS A 305 5.02 -4.57 13.59
CA HIS A 305 4.17 -3.87 14.54
C HIS A 305 3.73 -4.81 15.68
N ASP A 306 3.31 -6.03 15.36
CA ASP A 306 3.02 -7.05 16.36
C ASP A 306 4.27 -7.43 17.18
N TYR A 307 5.47 -7.42 16.58
CA TYR A 307 6.76 -7.59 17.29
C TYR A 307 7.04 -6.44 18.25
N VAL A 308 6.79 -5.19 17.83
CA VAL A 308 6.93 -4.00 18.69
C VAL A 308 6.00 -4.09 19.90
N GLU A 309 4.78 -4.57 19.71
CA GLU A 309 3.81 -4.76 20.80
C GLU A 309 4.17 -5.94 21.71
N ALA A 310 4.74 -7.01 21.16
CA ALA A 310 5.18 -8.18 21.91
C ALA A 310 6.47 -7.93 22.71
N TYR A 311 7.46 -7.25 22.12
CA TYR A 311 8.79 -7.06 22.71
C TYR A 311 9.18 -5.58 22.72
N PRO A 312 8.47 -4.73 23.47
CA PRO A 312 8.56 -3.27 23.35
C PRO A 312 9.91 -2.66 23.75
N ASN A 313 10.75 -3.38 24.50
CA ASN A 313 12.09 -2.96 24.90
C ASN A 313 13.22 -3.57 24.05
N ASP A 314 12.88 -4.50 23.14
CA ASP A 314 13.86 -5.13 22.27
C ASP A 314 14.52 -4.11 21.32
N ALA A 315 15.79 -4.33 20.99
CA ALA A 315 16.54 -3.41 20.15
C ALA A 315 15.87 -3.22 18.78
N VAL A 316 15.30 -4.28 18.20
CA VAL A 316 14.58 -4.22 16.92
C VAL A 316 13.34 -3.36 17.04
N SER A 317 12.57 -3.49 18.13
CA SER A 317 11.39 -2.65 18.38
C SER A 317 11.74 -1.17 18.48
N ILE A 318 12.83 -0.85 19.19
CA ILE A 318 13.32 0.53 19.33
C ILE A 318 13.82 1.09 17.98
N GLU A 319 14.42 0.26 17.13
CA GLU A 319 14.84 0.63 15.77
C GLU A 319 13.63 0.90 14.87
N THR A 320 12.68 -0.04 14.79
CA THR A 320 11.44 0.09 14.02
C THR A 320 10.68 1.36 14.38
N LEU A 321 10.51 1.65 15.68
CA LEU A 321 9.80 2.86 16.14
C LEU A 321 10.51 4.19 15.82
N LYS A 322 11.83 4.16 15.60
CA LYS A 322 12.62 5.34 15.21
C LYS A 322 12.68 5.53 13.70
N TRP A 323 12.47 4.46 12.95
CA TRP A 323 12.39 4.53 11.50
C TRP A 323 11.05 5.13 11.07
N ASN A 324 11.06 5.83 9.94
CA ASN A 324 9.86 6.44 9.37
C ASN A 324 9.36 5.56 8.22
N ALA A 325 9.24 6.11 7.01
CA ALA A 325 9.05 5.31 5.81
C ALA A 325 10.17 4.26 5.64
N TRP A 326 9.83 3.12 5.03
CA TRP A 326 10.71 1.98 4.76
C TRP A 326 11.24 1.22 5.98
N GLY A 327 10.82 1.61 7.19
CA GLY A 327 11.14 0.87 8.41
C GLY A 327 9.93 0.66 9.31
N ASN A 328 9.10 1.68 9.50
CA ASN A 328 7.89 1.59 10.31
C ASN A 328 6.61 1.55 9.47
N TRP A 329 6.63 2.06 8.24
CA TRP A 329 5.50 1.98 7.31
C TRP A 329 5.95 2.17 5.86
N ALA A 330 5.08 1.83 4.92
CA ALA A 330 5.33 2.01 3.49
C ALA A 330 5.53 3.50 3.12
N ALA A 331 6.41 3.77 2.14
CA ALA A 331 6.85 5.13 1.84
C ALA A 331 5.76 6.05 1.27
N ARG A 332 4.74 5.50 0.61
CA ARG A 332 3.57 6.24 0.10
C ARG A 332 2.30 6.03 0.91
N ALA A 333 2.38 5.43 2.09
CA ALA A 333 1.22 5.10 2.91
C ALA A 333 0.30 6.32 3.15
N SER A 334 0.88 7.49 3.44
CA SER A 334 0.14 8.75 3.65
C SER A 334 -0.71 9.25 2.47
N ILE A 335 -0.45 8.78 1.24
CA ILE A 335 -1.11 9.24 0.01
C ILE A 335 -1.75 8.08 -0.78
N HIS A 336 -1.93 6.91 -0.16
CA HIS A 336 -2.40 5.70 -0.82
C HIS A 336 -3.66 5.92 -1.68
N ASP A 337 -4.71 6.55 -1.12
CA ASP A 337 -5.97 6.79 -1.84
C ASP A 337 -5.82 7.70 -3.06
N VAL A 338 -4.76 8.51 -3.13
CA VAL A 338 -4.48 9.41 -4.25
C VAL A 338 -3.74 8.68 -5.39
N ILE A 339 -2.93 7.67 -5.06
CA ILE A 339 -2.04 7.01 -6.03
C ILE A 339 -2.51 5.63 -6.51
N LYS A 340 -3.36 4.94 -5.74
CA LYS A 340 -3.68 3.52 -5.98
C LYS A 340 -4.40 3.22 -7.30
N HIS A 341 -5.03 4.21 -7.93
CA HIS A 341 -5.71 4.06 -9.22
C HIS A 341 -4.94 4.68 -10.40
N GLN A 342 -3.70 5.16 -10.19
CA GLN A 342 -2.93 5.83 -11.24
C GLN A 342 -2.46 4.82 -12.29
N ARG A 343 -2.68 5.11 -13.57
CA ARG A 343 -2.50 4.14 -14.66
C ARG A 343 -1.05 3.64 -14.75
N TYR A 344 -0.09 4.53 -14.53
CA TYR A 344 1.34 4.22 -14.58
C TYR A 344 1.77 3.12 -13.60
N THR A 345 1.01 2.89 -12.52
CA THR A 345 1.35 1.87 -11.52
C THR A 345 1.15 0.44 -12.04
N GLY A 346 0.38 0.27 -13.13
CA GLY A 346 0.22 -1.01 -13.84
C GLY A 346 1.07 -1.17 -15.10
N ALA A 347 1.85 -0.15 -15.47
CA ALA A 347 2.94 -0.32 -16.43
C ALA A 347 4.17 -0.92 -15.70
N GLY A 348 5.26 -1.18 -16.41
CA GLY A 348 6.53 -1.62 -15.85
C GLY A 348 6.55 -3.04 -15.32
N ASP A 349 7.76 -3.53 -15.11
CA ASP A 349 7.99 -4.69 -14.28
C ASP A 349 8.04 -4.26 -12.81
N PHE A 350 7.38 -5.01 -11.92
CA PHE A 350 7.24 -4.59 -10.53
C PHE A 350 8.59 -4.41 -9.83
N TRP A 351 9.57 -5.27 -10.12
CA TRP A 351 10.86 -5.31 -9.43
C TRP A 351 11.93 -4.47 -10.09
N THR A 352 11.90 -4.38 -11.42
CA THR A 352 13.04 -3.85 -12.20
C THR A 352 12.80 -2.44 -12.75
N ASP A 353 11.55 -1.97 -12.81
CA ASP A 353 11.27 -0.57 -13.18
C ASP A 353 11.36 0.36 -11.95
N ASN A 354 12.57 0.88 -11.73
CA ASN A 354 12.94 1.74 -10.61
C ASN A 354 12.16 3.05 -10.50
N GLU A 355 11.46 3.49 -11.55
CA GLU A 355 10.84 4.80 -11.63
C GLU A 355 9.61 4.93 -10.72
N THR A 356 8.85 3.84 -10.63
CA THR A 356 7.56 3.83 -9.93
C THR A 356 7.43 2.65 -8.96
N VAL A 357 8.50 1.86 -8.78
CA VAL A 357 8.59 0.73 -7.84
C VAL A 357 8.11 1.11 -6.43
N THR A 358 8.52 2.27 -5.91
CA THR A 358 8.12 2.73 -4.57
C THR A 358 6.60 2.88 -4.42
N ASP A 359 5.93 3.36 -5.47
CA ASP A 359 4.49 3.53 -5.48
C ASP A 359 3.80 2.16 -5.53
N ARG A 360 4.27 1.23 -6.37
CA ARG A 360 3.74 -0.14 -6.49
C ARG A 360 3.85 -0.94 -5.19
N TYR A 361 5.03 -0.97 -4.58
CA TYR A 361 5.26 -1.60 -3.28
C TYR A 361 4.36 -1.01 -2.19
N SER A 362 4.23 0.33 -2.15
CA SER A 362 3.38 0.97 -1.15
C SER A 362 1.89 0.70 -1.36
N ILE A 363 1.43 0.57 -2.61
CA ILE A 363 0.04 0.22 -2.94
C ILE A 363 -0.26 -1.24 -2.56
N ALA A 364 0.64 -2.18 -2.91
CA ALA A 364 0.51 -3.58 -2.53
C ALA A 364 0.48 -3.73 -1.00
N ALA A 365 1.42 -3.08 -0.31
CA ALA A 365 1.52 -3.07 1.15
C ALA A 365 0.24 -2.53 1.82
N MET A 366 -0.19 -1.33 1.44
CA MET A 366 -1.39 -0.72 2.03
C MET A 366 -2.65 -1.55 1.75
N THR A 367 -2.76 -2.17 0.58
CA THR A 367 -3.93 -2.99 0.23
C THR A 367 -4.06 -4.21 1.14
N ILE A 368 -2.98 -4.96 1.36
CA ILE A 368 -3.04 -6.12 2.27
C ILE A 368 -3.24 -5.70 3.73
N GLN A 369 -2.63 -4.59 4.16
CA GLN A 369 -2.85 -4.07 5.51
C GLN A 369 -4.32 -3.67 5.72
N ILE A 370 -4.94 -3.03 4.71
CA ILE A 370 -6.37 -2.73 4.73
C ILE A 370 -7.18 -4.02 4.92
N MET A 371 -6.90 -5.07 4.15
CA MET A 371 -7.57 -6.37 4.27
C MET A 371 -7.40 -6.99 5.66
N GLN A 372 -6.18 -6.99 6.21
CA GLN A 372 -5.88 -7.48 7.56
C GLN A 372 -6.62 -6.72 8.68
N LYS A 373 -7.00 -5.45 8.47
CA LYS A 373 -7.85 -4.74 9.44
C LYS A 373 -9.34 -5.02 9.29
N HIS A 374 -9.78 -5.51 8.12
CA HIS A 374 -11.15 -6.01 7.96
C HIS A 374 -11.30 -7.41 8.56
N ASP A 375 -10.29 -8.27 8.39
CA ASP A 375 -10.16 -9.56 9.10
C ASP A 375 -8.69 -9.84 9.42
N GLU A 376 -8.35 -9.92 10.71
CA GLU A 376 -6.99 -10.16 11.21
C GLU A 376 -6.42 -11.52 10.77
N ASN A 377 -7.30 -12.46 10.38
CA ASN A 377 -6.92 -13.80 9.93
C ASN A 377 -6.97 -13.95 8.41
N PHE A 378 -7.22 -12.86 7.67
CA PHE A 378 -7.44 -12.90 6.22
C PHE A 378 -6.32 -13.66 5.50
N PHE A 379 -5.06 -13.25 5.71
CA PHE A 379 -3.97 -13.82 4.94
C PHE A 379 -3.76 -15.31 5.23
N LYS A 380 -3.72 -15.73 6.50
CA LYS A 380 -3.54 -17.16 6.86
C LYS A 380 -4.69 -18.04 6.40
N ASN A 381 -5.93 -17.56 6.48
CA ASN A 381 -7.09 -18.30 5.98
C ASN A 381 -7.06 -18.41 4.45
N MET A 382 -6.69 -17.32 3.77
CA MET A 382 -6.54 -17.29 2.32
C MET A 382 -5.45 -18.27 1.86
N MET A 383 -4.29 -18.30 2.53
CA MET A 383 -3.22 -19.25 2.24
C MET A 383 -3.63 -20.71 2.48
N SER A 384 -4.36 -20.99 3.57
CA SER A 384 -4.91 -22.34 3.80
C SER A 384 -5.82 -22.78 2.65
N LYS A 385 -6.73 -21.92 2.18
CA LYS A 385 -7.58 -22.24 1.02
C LYS A 385 -6.81 -22.36 -0.29
N TYR A 386 -5.74 -21.59 -0.45
CA TYR A 386 -4.84 -21.69 -1.59
C TYR A 386 -4.13 -23.05 -1.62
N TYR A 387 -3.63 -23.51 -0.49
CA TYR A 387 -3.02 -24.84 -0.35
C TYR A 387 -4.03 -25.96 -0.57
N ASP A 388 -5.23 -25.89 0.02
CA ASP A 388 -6.33 -26.85 -0.24
C ASP A 388 -6.63 -27.00 -1.75
N LYS A 389 -6.55 -25.89 -2.50
CA LYS A 389 -6.77 -25.90 -3.96
C LYS A 389 -5.65 -26.63 -4.70
N ILE A 390 -4.39 -26.43 -4.30
CA ILE A 390 -3.23 -27.12 -4.89
C ILE A 390 -3.31 -28.62 -4.62
N GLU A 391 -3.69 -29.03 -3.41
CA GLU A 391 -3.80 -30.45 -3.05
C GLU A 391 -4.94 -31.15 -3.77
N SER A 392 -6.09 -30.48 -3.88
CA SER A 392 -7.27 -31.02 -4.56
C SER A 392 -7.11 -31.04 -6.08
N GLU A 393 -6.30 -30.12 -6.63
CA GLU A 393 -6.00 -30.01 -8.06
C GLU A 393 -4.47 -29.87 -8.29
N PRO A 394 -3.68 -30.95 -8.23
CA PRO A 394 -2.20 -30.88 -8.30
C PRO A 394 -1.60 -30.25 -9.55
N ASP A 395 -2.36 -30.23 -10.65
CA ASP A 395 -1.97 -29.59 -11.93
C ASP A 395 -2.39 -28.11 -11.98
N TRP A 396 -3.21 -27.64 -11.04
CA TRP A 396 -3.62 -26.24 -10.96
C TRP A 396 -2.42 -25.36 -10.60
N ARG A 397 -2.39 -24.18 -11.21
CA ARG A 397 -1.43 -23.11 -10.93
C ARG A 397 -2.19 -21.78 -10.93
N PRO A 398 -1.86 -20.85 -10.01
CA PRO A 398 -2.58 -19.61 -9.93
C PRO A 398 -2.42 -18.79 -11.21
N ASN A 399 -3.52 -18.24 -11.67
CA ASN A 399 -3.52 -17.03 -12.48
C ASN A 399 -4.19 -15.89 -11.69
N ARG A 400 -4.21 -14.71 -12.28
CA ARG A 400 -4.77 -13.52 -11.64
C ARG A 400 -6.23 -13.71 -11.21
N GLU A 401 -7.05 -14.28 -12.10
CA GLU A 401 -8.48 -14.45 -11.85
C GLU A 401 -8.73 -15.40 -10.68
N ASP A 402 -7.94 -16.47 -10.57
CA ASP A 402 -8.00 -17.37 -9.42
C ASP A 402 -7.68 -16.67 -8.10
N LEU A 403 -6.63 -15.82 -8.06
CA LEU A 403 -6.27 -15.10 -6.83
C LEU A 403 -7.31 -14.06 -6.45
N VAL A 404 -7.82 -13.30 -7.43
CA VAL A 404 -8.93 -12.35 -7.19
C VAL A 404 -10.16 -13.06 -6.65
N GLU A 405 -10.52 -14.22 -7.22
CA GLU A 405 -11.62 -15.03 -6.74
C GLU A 405 -11.38 -15.55 -5.31
N LEU A 406 -10.20 -16.10 -5.04
CA LEU A 406 -9.84 -16.61 -3.72
C LEU A 406 -9.93 -15.51 -2.65
N TRP A 407 -9.36 -14.34 -2.93
CA TRP A 407 -9.34 -13.20 -2.01
C TRP A 407 -10.74 -12.63 -1.79
N ALA A 408 -11.54 -12.46 -2.85
CA ALA A 408 -12.92 -11.99 -2.74
C ALA A 408 -13.85 -13.01 -2.04
N ASN A 409 -13.56 -14.31 -2.14
CA ASN A 409 -14.30 -15.34 -1.41
C ASN A 409 -13.95 -15.37 0.08
N GLU A 410 -12.69 -15.09 0.44
CA GLU A 410 -12.30 -14.96 1.86
C GLU A 410 -12.84 -13.67 2.47
N LEU A 411 -12.69 -12.55 1.76
CA LEU A 411 -13.12 -11.24 2.21
C LEU A 411 -13.94 -10.54 1.12
N PRO A 412 -15.28 -10.67 1.12
CA PRO A 412 -16.12 -10.18 0.03
C PRO A 412 -16.20 -8.66 -0.11
N PHE A 413 -16.00 -7.92 0.97
CA PHE A 413 -16.04 -6.46 0.97
C PHE A 413 -14.82 -5.89 1.68
N ILE A 414 -14.16 -4.92 1.05
CA ILE A 414 -13.15 -4.07 1.68
C ILE A 414 -13.60 -2.62 1.54
N ASN A 415 -13.53 -1.88 2.64
CA ASN A 415 -13.96 -0.48 2.68
C ASN A 415 -15.39 -0.27 2.14
N GLY A 416 -16.28 -1.24 2.40
CA GLY A 416 -17.69 -1.20 1.96
C GLY A 416 -17.89 -1.45 0.46
N ILE A 417 -16.85 -1.82 -0.27
CA ILE A 417 -16.84 -2.03 -1.72
C ILE A 417 -16.50 -3.50 -1.99
N ASP A 418 -17.10 -4.09 -3.02
CA ASP A 418 -16.80 -5.45 -3.46
C ASP A 418 -15.29 -5.62 -3.71
N THR A 419 -14.69 -6.64 -3.09
CA THR A 419 -13.23 -6.84 -3.12
C THR A 419 -12.72 -7.12 -4.53
N ARG A 420 -13.48 -7.85 -5.34
CA ARG A 420 -13.12 -8.10 -6.74
C ARG A 420 -13.15 -6.80 -7.54
N ALA A 421 -14.15 -5.95 -7.33
CA ALA A 421 -14.21 -4.62 -7.96
C ALA A 421 -12.99 -3.75 -7.58
N GLN A 422 -12.61 -3.72 -6.30
CA GLN A 422 -11.43 -3.00 -5.83
C GLN A 422 -10.12 -3.51 -6.43
N LEU A 423 -9.89 -4.83 -6.39
CA LEU A 423 -8.67 -5.41 -6.97
C LEU A 423 -8.57 -5.20 -8.48
N ASN A 424 -9.70 -5.16 -9.19
CA ASN A 424 -9.74 -4.83 -10.62
C ASN A 424 -9.50 -3.34 -10.90
N ALA A 425 -9.77 -2.46 -9.93
CA ALA A 425 -9.60 -1.02 -10.07
C ALA A 425 -8.15 -0.55 -9.76
N ILE A 426 -7.37 -1.35 -9.03
CA ILE A 426 -5.99 -1.02 -8.63
C ILE A 426 -5.00 -1.62 -9.64
N PRO A 427 -4.31 -0.80 -10.47
CA PRO A 427 -3.50 -1.31 -11.58
C PRO A 427 -2.37 -2.25 -11.18
N VAL A 428 -1.85 -2.12 -9.96
CA VAL A 428 -0.82 -3.02 -9.39
C VAL A 428 -1.26 -4.49 -9.37
N PHE A 429 -2.57 -4.76 -9.24
CA PHE A 429 -3.11 -6.12 -9.24
C PHE A 429 -3.66 -6.56 -10.60
N ASN A 430 -3.48 -5.78 -11.67
CA ASN A 430 -4.03 -6.12 -13.00
C ASN A 430 -3.27 -7.23 -13.72
N GLY A 431 -2.05 -7.52 -13.29
CA GLY A 431 -1.21 -8.59 -13.83
C GLY A 431 -0.89 -8.52 -15.31
N LYS A 432 -1.10 -7.36 -15.94
CA LYS A 432 -0.77 -7.12 -17.34
C LYS A 432 0.18 -5.93 -17.41
N LYS A 433 1.33 -6.16 -18.03
CA LYS A 433 2.26 -5.09 -18.40
C LYS A 433 1.59 -4.24 -19.50
N GLN A 434 1.45 -2.94 -19.25
CA GLN A 434 0.79 -2.02 -20.18
C GLN A 434 1.83 -1.33 -21.06
N GLU A 435 1.68 -1.49 -22.38
CA GLU A 435 2.38 -0.68 -23.38
C GLU A 435 1.64 0.65 -23.55
N GLY A 436 2.36 1.73 -23.83
CA GLY A 436 1.76 3.02 -24.18
C GLY A 436 2.51 4.22 -23.63
N PHE A 437 1.95 5.42 -23.84
CA PHE A 437 2.55 6.65 -23.32
C PHE A 437 1.97 7.02 -21.96
N PHE A 438 2.82 7.32 -20.99
CA PHE A 438 2.44 7.62 -19.62
C PHE A 438 2.97 9.01 -19.22
N PRO A 439 2.13 10.06 -19.19
CA PRO A 439 2.42 11.25 -18.41
C PRO A 439 2.39 10.87 -16.93
N ILE A 440 3.29 11.42 -16.12
CA ILE A 440 3.39 11.06 -14.70
C ILE A 440 3.59 12.33 -13.86
N ILE A 441 2.74 12.50 -12.84
CA ILE A 441 3.01 13.36 -11.68
C ILE A 441 3.18 12.45 -10.46
N GLN A 442 4.43 12.27 -10.03
CA GLN A 442 4.72 11.54 -8.81
C GLN A 442 4.74 12.50 -7.61
N GLN A 443 3.91 12.23 -6.61
CA GLN A 443 3.88 13.00 -5.36
C GLN A 443 4.88 12.43 -4.36
N ARG A 444 5.73 13.30 -3.79
CA ARG A 444 6.67 12.93 -2.73
C ARG A 444 6.24 13.57 -1.41
N PRO A 445 5.45 12.87 -0.59
CA PRO A 445 4.83 13.46 0.58
C PRO A 445 5.87 13.88 1.62
N SER A 446 5.58 15.00 2.28
CA SER A 446 6.30 15.50 3.46
C SER A 446 5.32 16.13 4.43
N SER A 447 5.82 16.68 5.54
CA SER A 447 5.00 17.34 6.57
C SER A 447 4.17 18.53 6.09
N GLN A 448 4.50 19.10 4.94
CA GLN A 448 3.80 20.24 4.32
C GLN A 448 3.23 19.85 2.95
N GLY A 449 2.79 18.60 2.81
CA GLY A 449 2.23 18.05 1.57
C GLY A 449 3.27 17.53 0.59
N GLY A 450 4.54 17.92 0.74
CA GLY A 450 5.62 17.42 -0.09
C GLY A 450 5.90 18.26 -1.33
N ASP A 451 6.51 17.61 -2.32
CA ASP A 451 6.73 18.17 -3.65
C ASP A 451 6.32 17.16 -4.74
N LYS A 452 6.54 17.54 -6.00
CA LYS A 452 6.12 16.77 -7.17
C LYS A 452 7.29 16.59 -8.13
N ILE A 453 7.35 15.43 -8.76
CA ILE A 453 8.18 15.17 -9.93
C ILE A 453 7.25 15.00 -11.12
N ILE A 454 7.54 15.68 -12.23
CA ILE A 454 6.86 15.45 -13.50
C ILE A 454 7.86 14.82 -14.47
N PHE A 455 7.42 13.75 -15.12
CA PHE A 455 8.13 13.08 -16.20
C PHE A 455 7.13 12.29 -17.05
N SER A 456 7.64 11.59 -18.06
CA SER A 456 6.84 10.67 -18.87
C SER A 456 7.70 9.51 -19.29
N SER A 457 7.07 8.44 -19.77
CA SER A 457 7.75 7.45 -20.60
C SER A 457 6.80 6.84 -21.63
N TYR A 458 7.37 6.12 -22.59
CA TYR A 458 6.64 5.13 -23.36
C TYR A 458 7.03 3.75 -22.83
N ALA A 459 6.09 3.04 -22.22
CA ALA A 459 6.28 1.67 -21.81
C ALA A 459 6.35 0.79 -23.07
N ASP A 460 7.41 -0.02 -23.19
CA ASP A 460 7.55 -0.95 -24.30
C ASP A 460 6.54 -2.12 -24.24
N ALA A 461 6.62 -3.06 -25.18
CA ALA A 461 5.75 -4.24 -25.22
C ALA A 461 5.91 -5.15 -23.97
N SER A 462 7.03 -5.03 -23.27
CA SER A 462 7.31 -5.69 -21.99
C SER A 462 7.00 -4.77 -20.79
N GLY A 463 6.38 -3.61 -21.01
CA GLY A 463 5.96 -2.63 -20.02
C GLY A 463 7.07 -1.70 -19.51
N TYR A 464 8.33 -1.87 -19.88
CA TYR A 464 9.43 -1.13 -19.26
C TYR A 464 9.43 0.34 -19.64
N PHE A 465 9.55 1.21 -18.62
CA PHE A 465 9.72 2.65 -18.82
C PHE A 465 11.14 3.03 -19.25
N TRP A 466 12.15 2.22 -18.98
CA TRP A 466 13.53 2.45 -19.39
C TRP A 466 14.00 1.25 -20.21
N TRP A 467 14.37 1.49 -21.47
CA TRP A 467 14.62 0.43 -22.46
C TRP A 467 16.08 -0.07 -22.47
N ASP A 468 16.68 -0.31 -21.32
CA ASP A 468 18.09 -0.75 -21.19
C ASP A 468 18.37 -2.21 -21.64
N TRP A 469 17.45 -2.79 -22.42
CA TRP A 469 17.52 -4.13 -22.97
C TRP A 469 17.22 -4.19 -24.47
N VAL A 470 16.78 -3.08 -25.08
CA VAL A 470 16.47 -3.01 -26.51
C VAL A 470 17.75 -2.79 -27.30
N THR A 471 17.97 -3.56 -28.36
CA THR A 471 19.18 -3.55 -29.19
C THR A 471 18.84 -3.49 -30.68
N GLU A 472 19.83 -3.33 -31.56
CA GLU A 472 19.61 -3.42 -33.01
C GLU A 472 18.97 -4.75 -33.45
N GLU A 473 19.14 -5.83 -32.68
CA GLU A 473 18.62 -7.15 -33.02
C GLU A 473 17.11 -7.29 -32.75
N ASN A 474 16.56 -6.57 -31.77
CA ASN A 474 15.17 -6.73 -31.32
C ASN A 474 14.31 -5.45 -31.42
N VAL A 475 14.88 -4.30 -31.79
CA VAL A 475 14.15 -3.02 -31.86
C VAL A 475 12.99 -3.06 -32.86
N GLU A 476 13.12 -3.79 -33.97
CA GLU A 476 12.03 -3.96 -34.94
C GLU A 476 10.85 -4.75 -34.35
N GLU A 477 11.11 -5.65 -33.40
CA GLU A 477 10.08 -6.45 -32.73
C GLU A 477 9.27 -5.63 -31.72
N GLN A 478 9.85 -4.55 -31.19
CA GLN A 478 9.17 -3.67 -30.24
C GLN A 478 8.10 -2.80 -30.91
N ASN A 479 8.16 -2.62 -32.24
CA ASN A 479 7.18 -1.88 -33.03
C ASN A 479 6.88 -0.47 -32.45
N PHE A 480 7.91 0.22 -31.97
CA PHE A 480 7.76 1.54 -31.36
C PHE A 480 7.17 2.57 -32.34
N PRO A 481 6.30 3.47 -31.87
CA PRO A 481 5.77 4.51 -32.74
C PRO A 481 6.85 5.51 -33.19
N ASP A 482 6.84 5.89 -34.48
CA ASP A 482 7.80 6.85 -35.07
C ASP A 482 7.83 8.23 -34.39
N TRP A 483 6.80 8.58 -33.63
CA TRP A 483 6.68 9.85 -32.92
C TRP A 483 7.32 9.84 -31.51
N ILE A 484 7.70 8.67 -31.00
CA ILE A 484 8.49 8.54 -29.78
C ILE A 484 9.98 8.66 -30.12
N GLY A 485 10.68 9.49 -29.36
CA GLY A 485 12.13 9.64 -29.50
C GLY A 485 12.85 8.38 -29.08
N GLN A 486 13.81 7.94 -29.91
CA GLN A 486 14.68 6.80 -29.63
C GLN A 486 16.14 7.26 -29.75
N PHE A 487 17.03 6.72 -28.93
CA PHE A 487 18.46 7.03 -28.97
C PHE A 487 19.28 5.74 -28.84
N LEU A 488 20.12 5.44 -29.84
CA LEU A 488 21.08 4.34 -29.76
C LEU A 488 22.33 4.83 -29.01
N GLY A 489 22.56 4.26 -27.83
CA GLY A 489 23.74 4.52 -27.00
C GLY A 489 25.02 3.92 -27.57
N ASP A 490 26.17 4.44 -27.11
CA ASP A 490 27.49 3.90 -27.46
C ASP A 490 27.71 2.45 -26.94
N ASP A 491 26.88 2.00 -26.00
CA ASP A 491 26.84 0.64 -25.47
C ASP A 491 26.01 -0.34 -26.30
N GLY A 492 25.34 0.15 -27.35
CA GLY A 492 24.54 -0.66 -28.28
C GLY A 492 23.07 -0.84 -27.88
N PHE A 493 22.60 -0.20 -26.81
CA PHE A 493 21.20 -0.22 -26.41
C PHE A 493 20.41 0.99 -26.92
N TYR A 494 19.13 0.79 -27.23
CA TYR A 494 18.20 1.86 -27.58
C TYR A 494 17.47 2.36 -26.33
N TYR A 495 17.58 3.65 -26.06
CA TYR A 495 16.90 4.31 -24.96
C TYR A 495 15.70 5.14 -25.43
N VAL A 496 14.66 5.17 -24.60
CA VAL A 496 13.55 6.10 -24.76
C VAL A 496 14.03 7.54 -24.54
N ASN A 497 13.75 8.43 -25.48
CA ASN A 497 14.13 9.84 -25.40
C ASN A 497 12.89 10.74 -25.35
N VAL A 498 12.37 10.89 -24.14
CA VAL A 498 11.21 11.72 -23.77
C VAL A 498 11.62 13.00 -23.01
N GLN A 499 12.89 13.36 -23.13
CA GLN A 499 13.45 14.58 -22.54
C GLN A 499 13.12 15.82 -23.39
N ASP A 500 13.24 17.00 -22.77
CA ASP A 500 12.98 18.30 -23.41
C ASP A 500 11.60 18.40 -24.08
N GLN A 501 10.55 17.89 -23.45
CA GLN A 501 9.18 17.93 -23.97
C GLN A 501 8.38 19.07 -23.35
N PRO A 502 7.59 19.83 -24.14
CA PRO A 502 6.74 20.90 -23.62
C PRO A 502 5.54 20.33 -22.87
N ILE A 503 5.41 20.76 -21.62
CA ILE A 503 4.33 20.34 -20.71
C ILE A 503 3.45 21.52 -20.33
N VAL A 504 2.17 21.25 -20.17
CA VAL A 504 1.19 22.15 -19.57
C VAL A 504 0.51 21.41 -18.42
N VAL A 505 0.45 22.05 -17.25
CA VAL A 505 -0.34 21.55 -16.11
C VAL A 505 -1.42 22.57 -15.80
N GLU A 506 -2.68 22.16 -15.90
CA GLU A 506 -3.82 22.97 -15.49
C GLU A 506 -4.33 22.49 -14.14
N VAL A 507 -4.43 23.41 -13.18
CA VAL A 507 -4.94 23.11 -11.84
C VAL A 507 -6.31 23.72 -11.68
N SER A 508 -7.30 22.91 -11.31
CA SER A 508 -8.64 23.35 -10.97
C SER A 508 -9.05 22.85 -9.59
N ASN A 509 -9.98 23.55 -8.96
CA ASN A 509 -10.68 22.98 -7.81
C ASN A 509 -11.76 21.98 -8.24
N ILE A 510 -12.39 21.31 -7.28
CA ILE A 510 -13.48 20.35 -7.53
C ILE A 510 -14.73 20.96 -8.19
N PHE A 511 -14.84 22.29 -8.20
CA PHE A 511 -15.96 23.02 -8.80
C PHE A 511 -15.70 23.41 -10.26
N GLY A 512 -14.57 22.97 -10.83
CA GLY A 512 -14.18 23.30 -12.21
C GLY A 512 -13.57 24.69 -12.38
N GLU A 513 -13.36 25.44 -11.30
CA GLU A 513 -12.73 26.75 -11.37
C GLU A 513 -11.21 26.57 -11.56
N LYS A 514 -10.68 27.14 -12.64
CA LYS A 514 -9.23 27.14 -12.91
C LYS A 514 -8.51 28.03 -11.90
N ILE A 515 -7.60 27.42 -11.14
CA ILE A 515 -6.82 28.08 -10.09
C ILE A 515 -5.52 28.64 -10.65
N THR A 516 -4.77 27.83 -11.40
CA THR A 516 -3.52 28.25 -12.03
C THR A 516 -3.20 27.37 -13.23
N SER A 517 -2.20 27.77 -14.01
CA SER A 517 -1.60 26.94 -15.05
C SER A 517 -0.08 27.08 -15.01
N TYR A 518 0.61 25.96 -15.16
CA TYR A 518 2.05 25.90 -15.33
C TYR A 518 2.36 25.49 -16.77
N SER A 519 3.33 26.14 -17.40
CA SER A 519 3.86 25.73 -18.70
C SER A 519 5.38 25.68 -18.61
N GLY A 520 5.96 24.56 -19.03
CA GLY A 520 7.37 24.29 -18.88
C GLY A 520 7.87 23.26 -19.88
N ARG A 521 9.08 22.76 -19.63
CA ARG A 521 9.67 21.63 -20.38
C ARG A 521 10.23 20.62 -19.40
N THR A 522 10.19 19.33 -19.75
CA THR A 522 10.87 18.27 -19.00
C THR A 522 12.39 18.45 -19.03
N GLY A 523 13.08 17.79 -18.10
CA GLY A 523 14.54 17.80 -17.99
C GLY A 523 15.22 17.36 -19.28
N ASN A 524 16.46 17.83 -19.49
CA ASN A 524 17.26 17.58 -20.69
C ASN A 524 18.73 17.34 -20.33
N THR A 525 18.95 16.51 -19.31
CA THR A 525 20.28 16.06 -18.90
C THR A 525 20.70 14.88 -19.76
N LYS A 526 21.99 14.79 -20.13
CA LYS A 526 22.48 13.85 -21.14
C LYS A 526 23.76 13.17 -20.66
N PHE A 527 23.92 11.91 -21.03
CA PHE A 527 25.20 11.21 -20.95
C PHE A 527 26.23 11.81 -21.92
N PRO A 528 27.54 11.50 -21.78
CA PRO A 528 28.60 12.03 -22.63
C PRO A 528 28.44 11.73 -24.13
N ASP A 529 27.76 10.63 -24.48
CA ASP A 529 27.42 10.23 -25.85
C ASP A 529 26.26 11.03 -26.44
N GLY A 530 25.60 11.87 -25.63
CA GLY A 530 24.45 12.67 -26.00
C GLY A 530 23.10 11.98 -25.76
N GLY A 531 23.09 10.78 -25.18
CA GLY A 531 21.89 10.02 -24.83
C GLY A 531 21.17 10.56 -23.60
N PRO A 532 19.86 10.25 -23.44
CA PRO A 532 19.14 10.59 -22.21
C PRO A 532 19.76 9.86 -21.02
N ASP A 533 19.90 10.55 -19.89
CA ASP A 533 20.36 9.96 -18.62
C ASP A 533 19.23 9.69 -17.61
N THR A 534 18.02 10.12 -17.96
CA THR A 534 16.80 10.07 -17.15
C THR A 534 15.57 10.17 -18.06
N LEU A 535 14.38 9.95 -17.50
CA LEU A 535 13.10 10.22 -18.15
C LEU A 535 12.70 11.71 -18.20
N GLY A 536 13.66 12.63 -17.97
CA GLY A 536 13.42 14.06 -18.08
C GLY A 536 12.69 14.66 -16.87
N TYR A 537 13.08 14.28 -15.65
CA TYR A 537 12.44 14.80 -14.44
C TYR A 537 12.47 16.33 -14.37
N VAL A 538 11.34 16.92 -13.97
CA VAL A 538 11.25 18.32 -13.58
C VAL A 538 10.51 18.47 -12.26
N TYR A 539 10.92 19.45 -11.46
CA TYR A 539 10.43 19.69 -10.09
C TYR A 539 9.76 21.07 -10.00
N PRO A 540 8.51 21.23 -10.51
CA PRO A 540 7.83 22.51 -10.58
C PRO A 540 7.40 22.99 -9.18
N GLN A 541 8.21 23.85 -8.56
CA GLN A 541 7.95 24.39 -7.22
C GLN A 541 6.65 25.21 -7.16
N GLU A 542 6.17 25.73 -8.29
CA GLU A 542 4.89 26.43 -8.43
C GLU A 542 3.69 25.52 -8.18
N LEU A 543 3.86 24.21 -8.40
CA LEU A 543 2.82 23.19 -8.22
C LEU A 543 2.93 22.47 -6.88
N SER A 544 3.86 22.87 -6.00
CA SER A 544 3.98 22.29 -4.66
C SER A 544 2.67 22.44 -3.88
N PRO A 545 2.17 21.37 -3.21
CA PRO A 545 0.94 21.40 -2.42
C PRO A 545 0.86 22.57 -1.42
N SER A 546 1.98 22.99 -0.83
CA SER A 546 2.07 24.12 0.11
C SER A 546 1.74 25.50 -0.47
N ARG A 547 1.60 25.62 -1.80
CA ARG A 547 1.18 26.86 -2.48
C ARG A 547 -0.32 27.01 -2.67
N PHE A 548 -1.08 25.96 -2.36
CA PHE A 548 -2.53 25.93 -2.54
C PHE A 548 -3.21 25.96 -1.18
N PRO A 549 -4.25 26.81 -0.99
CA PRO A 549 -5.09 26.76 0.20
C PRO A 549 -5.59 25.35 0.48
N THR A 550 -5.81 24.99 1.74
CA THR A 550 -6.42 23.72 2.11
C THR A 550 -7.67 23.46 1.27
N GLY A 551 -7.72 22.29 0.62
CA GLY A 551 -8.70 22.01 -0.42
C GLY A 551 -8.31 20.77 -1.21
N LEU A 552 -9.28 20.19 -1.93
CA LEU A 552 -9.05 19.15 -2.91
C LEU A 552 -8.94 19.78 -4.30
N TYR A 553 -7.93 19.37 -5.07
CA TYR A 553 -7.64 19.91 -6.39
C TYR A 553 -7.41 18.79 -7.39
N LYS A 554 -7.69 19.10 -8.66
CA LYS A 554 -7.34 18.28 -9.82
C LYS A 554 -6.24 18.99 -10.59
N GLU A 555 -5.24 18.24 -11.03
CA GLU A 555 -4.21 18.71 -11.95
C GLU A 555 -4.21 17.87 -13.22
N ARG A 556 -4.45 18.50 -14.36
CA ARG A 556 -4.37 17.86 -15.66
C ARG A 556 -3.01 18.15 -16.28
N LEU A 557 -2.16 17.13 -16.39
CA LEU A 557 -0.88 17.18 -17.08
C LEU A 557 -1.09 16.85 -18.55
N GLU A 558 -0.50 17.63 -19.45
CA GLU A 558 -0.51 17.40 -20.89
C GLU A 558 0.88 17.60 -21.50
N TYR A 559 1.32 16.63 -22.29
CA TYR A 559 2.49 16.74 -23.16
C TYR A 559 2.05 17.20 -24.55
N THR A 560 2.06 18.52 -24.76
CA THR A 560 1.50 19.17 -25.97
C THR A 560 2.10 18.69 -27.30
N ASN A 561 3.35 18.21 -27.30
CA ASN A 561 3.98 17.63 -28.49
C ASN A 561 3.41 16.26 -28.88
N TYR A 562 2.88 15.50 -27.92
CA TYR A 562 2.35 14.15 -28.14
C TYR A 562 0.84 14.12 -28.39
N THR A 563 0.13 15.22 -28.10
CA THR A 563 -1.32 15.35 -28.33
C THR A 563 -1.77 15.08 -29.77
N PRO A 564 -1.02 15.44 -30.83
CA PRO A 564 -1.39 15.06 -32.20
C PRO A 564 -1.24 13.56 -32.51
N HIS A 565 -0.58 12.79 -31.63
CA HIS A 565 -0.17 11.42 -31.87
C HIS A 565 -0.90 10.39 -31.00
N THR A 566 -1.30 10.77 -29.78
CA THR A 566 -2.00 9.89 -28.84
C THR A 566 -2.92 10.66 -27.88
N ASP A 567 -4.07 10.06 -27.58
CA ASP A 567 -4.99 10.55 -26.55
C ASP A 567 -4.44 10.33 -25.12
N GLU A 568 -3.43 9.48 -24.97
CA GLU A 568 -2.74 9.19 -23.69
C GLU A 568 -1.72 10.28 -23.30
N SER A 569 -1.57 11.32 -24.13
CA SER A 569 -0.65 12.44 -23.87
C SER A 569 -1.05 13.31 -22.67
N SER A 570 -2.19 13.03 -22.03
CA SER A 570 -2.66 13.74 -20.85
C SER A 570 -3.30 12.84 -19.81
N GLU A 571 -3.14 13.19 -18.54
CA GLU A 571 -3.72 12.48 -17.39
C GLU A 571 -4.05 13.46 -16.25
N THR A 572 -5.01 13.09 -15.40
CA THR A 572 -5.50 13.94 -14.31
C THR A 572 -5.19 13.31 -12.96
N TYR A 573 -4.62 14.09 -12.05
CA TYR A 573 -4.23 13.66 -10.71
C TYR A 573 -4.98 14.48 -9.66
N TYR A 574 -5.32 13.85 -8.53
CA TYR A 574 -5.81 14.56 -7.36
C TYR A 574 -4.66 14.94 -6.44
N PHE A 575 -4.77 16.07 -5.76
CA PHE A 575 -3.89 16.39 -4.64
C PHE A 575 -4.59 17.33 -3.64
N PHE A 576 -4.04 17.38 -2.43
CA PHE A 576 -4.52 18.25 -1.36
C PHE A 576 -3.65 19.50 -1.25
N GLY A 577 -4.26 20.66 -1.00
CA GLY A 577 -3.54 21.89 -0.67
C GLY A 577 -3.06 21.91 0.78
N TYR A 578 -1.85 22.45 1.01
CA TYR A 578 -1.18 22.50 2.32
C TYR A 578 -0.76 23.91 2.75
N GLN A 579 -1.25 24.96 2.09
CA GLN A 579 -0.84 26.32 2.42
C GLN A 579 -1.18 26.67 3.87
N GLY A 580 -0.14 26.98 4.65
CA GLY A 580 -0.27 27.30 6.08
C GLY A 580 -0.50 26.10 6.99
N PHE A 581 -0.50 24.87 6.45
CA PHE A 581 -0.59 23.67 7.27
C PHE A 581 0.73 23.39 7.98
N HIS A 582 0.63 23.22 9.30
CA HIS A 582 1.75 22.83 10.15
C HIS A 582 1.24 21.81 11.16
N GLN A 583 1.98 20.72 11.31
CA GLN A 583 1.69 19.61 12.23
C GLN A 583 2.89 19.35 13.13
N ASN A 584 2.62 18.93 14.36
CA ASN A 584 3.65 18.39 15.24
C ASN A 584 3.73 16.86 15.10
N GLN A 585 4.90 16.26 15.34
CA GLN A 585 5.06 14.80 15.25
C GLN A 585 4.26 14.00 16.31
N ASP A 586 3.73 14.66 17.35
CA ASP A 586 2.87 14.06 18.39
C ASP A 586 1.36 14.17 18.09
N GLU A 587 1.00 14.65 16.91
CA GLU A 587 -0.38 14.88 16.47
C GLU A 587 -0.69 14.01 15.25
N TYR A 588 -1.93 13.54 15.13
CA TYR A 588 -2.45 12.98 13.88
C TYR A 588 -3.13 14.04 13.03
N ALA A 589 -2.99 13.90 11.71
CA ALA A 589 -3.74 14.68 10.74
C ALA A 589 -4.36 13.77 9.66
N LEU A 590 -5.69 13.80 9.54
CA LEU A 590 -6.41 13.12 8.48
C LEU A 590 -6.94 14.16 7.50
N PHE A 591 -6.52 14.05 6.25
CA PHE A 591 -7.03 14.85 5.15
C PHE A 591 -8.12 14.06 4.46
N LEU A 592 -9.29 14.64 4.33
CA LEU A 592 -10.42 14.01 3.67
C LEU A 592 -10.88 14.87 2.51
N GLY A 593 -10.81 14.31 1.31
CA GLY A 593 -11.20 14.95 0.07
C GLY A 593 -12.47 14.31 -0.47
N ILE A 594 -13.48 15.12 -0.78
CA ILE A 594 -14.73 14.71 -1.40
C ILE A 594 -14.86 15.43 -2.74
N ASP A 595 -14.81 14.69 -3.85
CA ASP A 595 -15.07 15.22 -5.18
C ASP A 595 -16.57 15.17 -5.50
N SER A 596 -17.30 16.10 -4.89
CA SER A 596 -18.73 16.32 -5.14
C SER A 596 -19.06 17.80 -4.99
N GLN A 597 -19.71 18.41 -5.98
CA GLN A 597 -20.01 19.84 -5.92
C GLN A 597 -21.14 20.20 -4.95
N VAL A 598 -21.90 19.21 -4.49
CA VAL A 598 -23.04 19.39 -3.58
C VAL A 598 -22.71 19.00 -2.13
N ALA A 599 -21.57 18.35 -1.89
CA ALA A 599 -21.12 18.04 -0.53
C ALA A 599 -20.79 19.31 0.25
N ARG A 600 -21.20 19.36 1.53
CA ARG A 600 -21.05 20.55 2.40
C ARG A 600 -20.36 20.25 3.72
N LYS A 601 -20.64 19.08 4.29
CA LYS A 601 -20.22 18.71 5.64
C LYS A 601 -19.80 17.26 5.64
N VAL A 602 -18.82 16.94 6.45
CA VAL A 602 -18.34 15.58 6.62
C VAL A 602 -18.11 15.25 8.10
N SER A 603 -18.47 14.04 8.48
CA SER A 603 -18.17 13.47 9.79
C SER A 603 -17.34 12.21 9.61
N ILE A 604 -16.30 12.04 10.42
CA ILE A 604 -15.59 10.76 10.56
C ILE A 604 -15.99 10.12 11.88
N ASN A 605 -16.32 8.83 11.85
CA ASN A 605 -16.66 8.04 13.02
C ASN A 605 -15.51 7.08 13.31
N LEU A 606 -14.64 7.48 14.25
CA LEU A 606 -13.49 6.72 14.70
C LEU A 606 -13.84 6.01 16.01
N GLY A 607 -14.38 4.80 15.90
CA GLY A 607 -14.88 4.03 17.04
C GLY A 607 -16.10 4.69 17.64
N ASP A 608 -16.03 5.02 18.92
CA ASP A 608 -17.11 5.70 19.63
C ASP A 608 -17.03 7.24 19.48
N GLU A 609 -16.01 7.76 18.80
CA GLU A 609 -15.84 9.20 18.58
C GLU A 609 -16.33 9.63 17.19
N THR A 610 -17.17 10.67 17.16
CA THR A 610 -17.56 11.35 15.92
C THR A 610 -16.92 12.73 15.86
N HIS A 611 -16.19 13.01 14.78
CA HIS A 611 -15.61 14.31 14.50
C HIS A 611 -16.24 14.89 13.25
N THR A 612 -16.79 16.11 13.33
CA THR A 612 -17.50 16.75 12.21
C THR A 612 -16.81 18.04 11.78
N SER A 613 -16.70 18.27 10.48
CA SER A 613 -16.20 19.51 9.89
C SER A 613 -17.04 19.91 8.68
N ALA A 614 -17.11 21.21 8.40
CA ALA A 614 -17.51 21.68 7.07
C ALA A 614 -16.42 21.31 6.05
N LEU A 615 -16.83 21.19 4.78
CA LEU A 615 -15.89 21.04 3.65
C LEU A 615 -15.49 22.42 3.14
N GLU A 616 -14.19 22.67 3.10
CA GLU A 616 -13.58 23.83 2.47
C GLU A 616 -12.95 23.38 1.15
N ASN A 617 -13.50 23.85 0.02
CA ASN A 617 -13.04 23.48 -1.31
C ASN A 617 -12.92 21.95 -1.51
N GLY A 618 -13.96 21.21 -1.11
CA GLY A 618 -13.99 19.74 -1.18
C GLY A 618 -13.11 19.02 -0.14
N CYS A 619 -12.53 19.72 0.84
CA CYS A 619 -11.64 19.11 1.82
C CYS A 619 -12.04 19.42 3.27
N ALA A 620 -11.84 18.46 4.16
CA ALA A 620 -11.77 18.67 5.60
C ALA A 620 -10.45 18.10 6.15
N VAL A 621 -9.90 18.75 7.18
CA VAL A 621 -8.68 18.29 7.87
C VAL A 621 -9.02 18.08 9.33
N PHE A 622 -8.96 16.82 9.77
CA PHE A 622 -9.16 16.44 11.16
C PHE A 622 -7.83 16.29 11.85
N ARG A 623 -7.71 16.86 13.05
CA ARG A 623 -6.47 16.88 13.82
C ARG A 623 -6.74 16.51 15.26
N SER A 624 -5.89 15.65 15.82
CA SER A 624 -6.01 15.26 17.21
C SER A 624 -4.65 14.90 17.78
N LYS A 625 -4.40 15.37 19.01
CA LYS A 625 -3.30 14.88 19.84
C LYS A 625 -3.71 13.71 20.72
N GLU A 626 -5.01 13.47 20.86
CA GLU A 626 -5.55 12.44 21.73
C GLU A 626 -5.52 11.06 21.06
N TRP A 627 -5.53 11.01 19.72
CA TRP A 627 -5.46 9.75 18.97
C TRP A 627 -4.11 9.04 19.15
N THR A 628 -4.17 7.72 19.29
CA THR A 628 -3.01 6.87 19.55
C THR A 628 -2.14 6.68 18.33
N HIS A 629 -0.83 6.58 18.57
CA HIS A 629 0.20 6.42 17.54
C HIS A 629 0.10 5.10 16.77
N ASN A 630 -0.56 4.08 17.32
CA ASN A 630 -0.93 2.85 16.63
C ASN A 630 -2.45 2.78 16.41
N MET A 631 -3.14 3.92 16.32
CA MET A 631 -4.56 3.91 15.98
C MET A 631 -4.74 3.37 14.55
N GLU A 632 -5.53 2.32 14.44
CA GLU A 632 -5.85 1.62 13.19
C GLU A 632 -7.23 0.97 13.29
N GLY A 633 -7.81 0.64 12.14
CA GLY A 633 -9.13 -0.01 12.06
C GLY A 633 -10.05 0.62 11.01
N THR A 634 -11.19 -0.02 10.79
CA THR A 634 -12.21 0.44 9.85
C THR A 634 -13.03 1.58 10.45
N PHE A 635 -13.29 2.61 9.65
CA PHE A 635 -14.04 3.80 10.05
C PHE A 635 -14.98 4.26 8.96
N SER A 636 -16.05 4.94 9.38
CA SER A 636 -17.02 5.51 8.43
C SER A 636 -16.83 7.00 8.23
N ILE A 637 -17.12 7.43 7.01
CA ILE A 637 -17.11 8.80 6.55
C ILE A 637 -18.54 9.14 6.14
N GLU A 638 -19.22 9.96 6.92
CA GLU A 638 -20.56 10.46 6.59
C GLU A 638 -20.45 11.80 5.88
N VAL A 639 -20.93 11.89 4.64
CA VAL A 639 -20.93 13.14 3.88
C VAL A 639 -22.37 13.63 3.73
N THR A 640 -22.62 14.88 4.09
CA THR A 640 -23.92 15.54 3.94
C THR A 640 -23.84 16.64 2.87
N GLY A 641 -24.82 16.63 1.97
CA GLY A 641 -24.97 17.56 0.84
C GLY A 641 -26.32 17.36 0.16
N ASN A 642 -26.88 18.37 -0.54
CA ASN A 642 -28.14 18.23 -1.28
C ASN A 642 -29.32 17.59 -0.49
N GLY A 643 -29.42 17.87 0.81
CA GLY A 643 -30.46 17.33 1.69
C GLY A 643 -30.33 15.82 1.99
N LYS A 644 -29.25 15.17 1.55
CA LYS A 644 -28.94 13.76 1.77
C LYS A 644 -27.68 13.60 2.61
N THR A 645 -27.54 12.42 3.20
CA THR A 645 -26.30 11.95 3.83
C THR A 645 -25.97 10.57 3.28
N HIS A 646 -24.74 10.41 2.83
CA HIS A 646 -24.18 9.14 2.36
C HIS A 646 -23.02 8.72 3.27
N VAL A 647 -22.76 7.42 3.36
CA VAL A 647 -21.75 6.86 4.26
C VAL A 647 -20.78 6.01 3.45
N TYR A 648 -19.51 6.37 3.52
CA TYR A 648 -18.39 5.63 2.93
C TYR A 648 -17.61 4.94 4.04
N GLN A 649 -16.90 3.87 3.70
CA GLN A 649 -16.02 3.19 4.65
C GLN A 649 -14.57 3.34 4.17
N ARG A 650 -13.66 3.46 5.12
CA ARG A 650 -12.21 3.44 4.91
C ARG A 650 -11.53 2.71 6.05
N THR A 651 -10.26 2.39 5.88
CA THR A 651 -9.43 1.78 6.92
C THR A 651 -8.28 2.71 7.24
N LEU A 652 -8.09 2.99 8.52
CA LEU A 652 -6.92 3.65 9.06
C LEU A 652 -5.84 2.61 9.35
N ILE A 653 -4.62 2.84 8.85
CA ILE A 653 -3.45 1.98 9.08
C ILE A 653 -2.41 2.75 9.92
N ASN A 654 -1.55 2.08 10.68
CA ASN A 654 -0.37 2.72 11.27
C ASN A 654 0.59 3.21 10.16
N ALA A 655 0.38 4.45 9.73
CA ALA A 655 1.05 5.04 8.58
C ALA A 655 1.36 6.53 8.79
N GLY A 656 2.32 7.02 8.01
CA GLY A 656 2.71 8.43 8.00
C GLY A 656 3.49 8.83 6.77
N THR A 657 4.03 10.05 6.82
CA THR A 657 4.93 10.57 5.79
C THR A 657 6.35 10.00 5.95
N PRO A 658 7.19 10.04 4.91
CA PRO A 658 8.62 9.73 5.00
C PRO A 658 9.39 10.52 6.07
N HIS A 659 8.88 11.68 6.49
CA HIS A 659 9.50 12.53 7.50
C HIS A 659 8.99 12.28 8.94
N GLY A 660 8.22 11.21 9.17
CA GLY A 660 7.78 10.81 10.51
C GLY A 660 6.53 11.54 11.01
N TYR A 661 5.73 12.13 10.11
CA TYR A 661 4.47 12.80 10.48
C TYR A 661 3.30 11.84 10.28
N ARG A 662 2.47 11.67 11.31
CA ARG A 662 1.30 10.78 11.30
C ARG A 662 0.16 11.43 10.53
N GLN A 663 0.15 11.17 9.24
CA GLN A 663 -0.70 11.86 8.29
C GLN A 663 -1.18 10.86 7.25
N GLN A 664 -2.49 10.88 6.97
CA GLN A 664 -3.10 10.06 5.92
C GLN A 664 -4.15 10.87 5.16
N GLN A 665 -4.21 10.63 3.85
CA GLN A 665 -5.16 11.24 2.94
C GLN A 665 -6.19 10.19 2.51
N PHE A 666 -7.46 10.55 2.62
CA PHE A 666 -8.59 9.76 2.15
C PHE A 666 -9.32 10.53 1.07
N LEU A 667 -9.68 9.86 -0.01
CA LEU A 667 -10.34 10.45 -1.16
C LEU A 667 -11.63 9.68 -1.46
N VAL A 668 -12.74 10.39 -1.57
CA VAL A 668 -14.04 9.87 -2.03
C VAL A 668 -14.40 10.65 -3.29
N ILE A 669 -14.64 9.93 -4.39
CA ILE A 669 -15.08 10.50 -5.66
C ILE A 669 -16.51 10.03 -5.90
N ASP A 670 -17.48 10.94 -5.74
CA ASP A 670 -18.90 10.70 -5.94
C ASP A 670 -19.52 12.02 -6.47
N GLN A 671 -19.42 12.22 -7.79
CA GLN A 671 -19.78 13.49 -8.41
C GLN A 671 -21.30 13.69 -8.51
N ASP A 672 -22.08 12.62 -8.60
CA ASP A 672 -23.54 12.69 -8.65
C ASP A 672 -24.22 12.54 -7.28
N PHE A 673 -23.41 12.28 -6.25
CA PHE A 673 -23.78 12.27 -4.85
C PHE A 673 -24.91 11.28 -4.56
N ASP A 674 -24.79 10.07 -5.11
CA ASP A 674 -25.75 8.99 -4.93
C ASP A 674 -25.36 8.01 -3.81
N GLY A 675 -24.12 8.11 -3.31
CA GLY A 675 -23.55 7.28 -2.26
C GLY A 675 -22.71 6.10 -2.75
N ILE A 676 -22.50 5.96 -4.05
CA ILE A 676 -21.60 5.00 -4.68
C ILE A 676 -20.46 5.81 -5.30
N GLU A 677 -19.21 5.41 -5.06
CA GLU A 677 -18.09 6.13 -5.67
C GLU A 677 -18.07 5.89 -7.19
N ASP A 678 -17.84 6.95 -7.97
CA ASP A 678 -17.94 6.99 -9.44
C ASP A 678 -17.21 5.83 -10.13
N LEU A 679 -16.08 5.37 -9.57
CA LEU A 679 -15.28 4.28 -10.12
C LEU A 679 -16.00 2.92 -10.09
N TYR A 680 -16.96 2.77 -9.17
CA TYR A 680 -17.75 1.55 -8.94
C TYR A 680 -19.22 1.74 -9.32
N ASP A 681 -19.55 2.88 -9.92
CA ASP A 681 -20.88 3.18 -10.42
C ASP A 681 -20.96 3.06 -11.95
N SER A 682 -22.10 2.56 -12.43
CA SER A 682 -22.38 2.39 -13.85
C SER A 682 -23.06 3.60 -14.50
N GLU A 683 -23.62 4.54 -13.73
CA GLU A 683 -24.44 5.65 -14.24
C GLU A 683 -24.12 7.01 -13.58
N VAL A 684 -22.89 7.51 -13.75
CA VAL A 684 -22.48 8.80 -13.15
C VAL A 684 -23.08 9.99 -13.90
N VAL A 685 -23.95 10.76 -13.25
CA VAL A 685 -24.49 12.04 -13.77
C VAL A 685 -24.16 13.19 -12.82
N PRO A 686 -23.00 13.88 -13.00
CA PRO A 686 -22.49 14.83 -12.02
C PRO A 686 -23.51 15.90 -11.61
N LEU A 687 -23.67 16.08 -10.31
CA LEU A 687 -24.41 17.21 -9.75
C LEU A 687 -23.51 18.43 -9.69
N THR A 688 -24.09 19.58 -10.02
CA THR A 688 -23.43 20.88 -9.94
C THR A 688 -23.82 21.60 -8.65
N LYS A 689 -23.09 22.66 -8.28
CA LYS A 689 -23.49 23.53 -7.17
C LYS A 689 -24.94 24.04 -7.29
N ASP A 690 -25.43 24.20 -8.52
CA ASP A 690 -26.77 24.72 -8.80
C ASP A 690 -27.88 23.67 -8.57
N ASP A 691 -27.52 22.38 -8.50
CA ASP A 691 -28.44 21.27 -8.23
C ASP A 691 -28.65 21.03 -6.72
N ASP A 692 -27.91 21.73 -5.87
CA ASP A 692 -28.04 21.67 -4.42
C ASP A 692 -29.40 22.26 -3.98
N SER A 693 -30.37 21.37 -3.78
CA SER A 693 -31.67 21.68 -3.20
C SER A 693 -31.64 21.79 -1.67
N SER A 694 -30.47 21.63 -1.04
CA SER A 694 -30.33 21.88 0.38
C SER A 694 -30.46 23.37 0.65
N GLY A 695 -31.35 23.72 1.58
CA GLY A 695 -31.70 25.08 1.98
C GLY A 695 -30.58 25.87 2.67
N ALA A 696 -29.33 25.79 2.18
CA ALA A 696 -28.37 26.87 2.32
C ALA A 696 -28.73 27.97 1.32
N THR A 697 -29.91 28.57 1.47
CA THR A 697 -30.20 29.79 0.73
C THR A 697 -29.29 30.87 1.29
N ASP A 698 -28.21 31.19 0.58
CA ASP A 698 -27.81 32.59 0.43
C ASP A 698 -29.11 33.39 0.32
N PHE A 699 -29.33 34.34 1.21
CA PHE A 699 -30.57 35.12 1.31
C PHE A 699 -31.02 35.48 -0.12
N PRO A 700 -32.12 34.90 -0.64
CA PRO A 700 -32.30 34.79 -2.07
C PRO A 700 -32.34 36.18 -2.67
N SER A 701 -31.31 36.49 -3.45
CA SER A 701 -31.15 37.74 -4.19
C SER A 701 -32.29 37.98 -5.20
N ASN A 702 -33.13 36.96 -5.41
CA ASN A 702 -34.17 36.89 -6.42
C ASN A 702 -35.54 37.45 -5.97
N GLU A 703 -35.79 37.66 -4.66
CA GLU A 703 -37.10 38.17 -4.18
C GLU A 703 -37.04 39.40 -3.27
N ALA A 704 -35.86 39.82 -2.82
CA ALA A 704 -35.70 41.13 -2.22
C ALA A 704 -35.49 42.19 -3.31
N THR A 705 -36.22 43.30 -3.22
CA THR A 705 -36.08 44.39 -4.18
C THR A 705 -34.64 44.90 -4.13
N ASP A 706 -33.98 44.96 -5.28
CA ASP A 706 -32.65 45.55 -5.39
C ASP A 706 -32.72 47.03 -4.98
N ALA A 707 -32.02 47.37 -3.90
CA ALA A 707 -31.94 48.74 -3.38
C ALA A 707 -30.70 49.48 -3.92
N GLY A 708 -29.90 48.85 -4.78
CA GLY A 708 -28.67 49.36 -5.36
C GLY A 708 -27.44 49.18 -4.47
N ASN A 709 -26.25 49.25 -5.08
CA ASN A 709 -24.95 49.13 -4.38
C ASN A 709 -24.82 47.86 -3.50
N GLY A 710 -25.41 46.74 -3.93
CA GLY A 710 -25.37 45.46 -3.20
C GLY A 710 -26.37 45.35 -2.05
N TRP A 711 -27.15 46.39 -1.75
CA TRP A 711 -28.21 46.33 -0.75
C TRP A 711 -29.49 45.72 -1.31
N ARG A 712 -30.22 45.03 -0.43
CA ARG A 712 -31.50 44.38 -0.70
C ARG A 712 -32.55 44.86 0.29
N GLN A 713 -33.81 44.88 -0.14
CA GLN A 713 -34.95 45.26 0.69
C GLN A 713 -35.98 44.14 0.76
N SER A 714 -36.27 43.68 1.98
CA SER A 714 -37.44 42.85 2.31
C SER A 714 -38.59 43.73 2.81
N ASP A 715 -39.80 43.47 2.30
CA ASP A 715 -41.03 44.20 2.68
C ASP A 715 -41.36 44.10 4.17
N TRP A 716 -40.91 43.04 4.84
CA TRP A 716 -41.22 42.77 6.24
C TRP A 716 -39.98 42.82 7.13
N PHE A 717 -38.85 42.31 6.66
CA PHE A 717 -37.62 42.19 7.46
C PHE A 717 -36.78 43.46 7.43
N GLY A 718 -36.79 44.20 6.31
CA GLY A 718 -36.06 45.47 6.16
C GLY A 718 -34.89 45.39 5.18
N PHE A 719 -33.98 46.36 5.28
CA PHE A 719 -32.80 46.44 4.42
C PHE A 719 -31.66 45.57 4.94
N TYR A 720 -30.97 44.88 4.04
CA TYR A 720 -29.80 44.08 4.39
C TYR A 720 -28.81 44.01 3.23
N PHE A 721 -27.56 43.71 3.57
CA PHE A 721 -26.46 43.49 2.62
C PHE A 721 -26.01 42.02 2.75
N PRO A 722 -26.28 41.18 1.73
CA PRO A 722 -25.89 39.77 1.76
C PRO A 722 -24.39 39.57 1.49
N THR A 723 -23.81 38.49 2.01
CA THR A 723 -22.46 38.02 1.67
C THR A 723 -22.50 36.52 1.36
N SER A 724 -21.52 36.00 0.61
CA SER A 724 -21.46 34.59 0.20
C SER A 724 -21.10 33.61 1.31
N SER A 725 -21.00 34.06 2.57
CA SER A 725 -20.63 33.25 3.73
C SER A 725 -21.80 32.94 4.67
N GLY A 726 -23.04 33.23 4.25
CA GLY A 726 -24.24 33.13 5.09
C GLY A 726 -24.41 34.27 6.11
N TRP A 727 -23.40 35.14 6.27
CA TRP A 727 -23.52 36.38 7.02
C TRP A 727 -24.22 37.46 6.20
N ILE A 728 -25.12 38.20 6.85
CA ILE A 728 -25.71 39.41 6.29
C ILE A 728 -25.52 40.58 7.24
N TYR A 729 -25.34 41.77 6.69
CA TYR A 729 -25.43 43.01 7.46
C TYR A 729 -26.83 43.59 7.33
N HIS A 730 -27.66 43.38 8.36
CA HIS A 730 -29.01 43.92 8.43
C HIS A 730 -28.99 45.36 8.97
N PHE A 731 -29.71 46.27 8.33
CA PHE A 731 -29.68 47.70 8.67
C PHE A 731 -30.08 47.98 10.12
N GLU A 732 -31.07 47.25 10.63
CA GLU A 732 -31.54 47.39 12.02
C GLU A 732 -30.85 46.44 13.01
N HIS A 733 -30.34 45.28 12.54
CA HIS A 733 -29.83 44.21 13.41
C HIS A 733 -28.31 44.09 13.44
N GLY A 734 -27.61 44.76 12.53
CA GLY A 734 -26.17 44.61 12.35
C GLY A 734 -25.82 43.27 11.69
N TRP A 735 -24.65 42.73 12.01
CA TRP A 735 -24.20 41.44 11.49
C TRP A 735 -24.96 40.29 12.14
N ILE A 736 -25.61 39.48 11.31
CA ILE A 736 -26.30 38.25 11.70
C ILE A 736 -25.96 37.16 10.69
N TYR A 737 -25.87 35.92 11.16
CA TYR A 737 -25.73 34.76 10.29
C TYR A 737 -27.12 34.16 10.08
N SER A 738 -27.59 34.06 8.84
CA SER A 738 -28.97 33.65 8.54
C SER A 738 -29.07 32.22 8.03
N GLN A 739 -30.10 31.49 8.47
CA GLN A 739 -30.60 30.24 7.90
C GLN A 739 -32.09 30.43 7.60
N MET A 740 -32.46 30.40 6.31
CA MET A 740 -33.86 30.56 5.91
C MET A 740 -34.51 29.18 5.77
N GLU A 741 -35.71 29.01 6.33
CA GLU A 741 -36.51 27.79 6.13
C GLU A 741 -37.56 27.98 5.01
N GLY A 742 -37.81 29.23 4.58
CA GLY A 742 -38.77 29.59 3.52
C GLY A 742 -38.93 31.12 3.39
N LEU A 743 -39.60 31.60 2.35
CA LEU A 743 -39.67 33.02 1.93
C LEU A 743 -40.18 34.02 2.99
N ASP A 744 -40.91 33.54 3.99
CA ASP A 744 -41.55 34.33 5.03
C ASP A 744 -41.00 34.02 6.44
N SER A 745 -39.98 33.16 6.58
CA SER A 745 -39.47 32.67 7.87
C SER A 745 -37.95 32.73 7.92
N ILE A 746 -37.36 33.14 9.05
CA ILE A 746 -35.91 33.23 9.20
C ILE A 746 -35.46 32.79 10.59
N TRP A 747 -34.46 31.89 10.60
CA TRP A 747 -33.55 31.72 11.72
C TRP A 747 -32.31 32.58 11.49
N TYR A 748 -31.84 33.26 12.52
CA TYR A 748 -30.58 33.98 12.47
C TYR A 748 -29.84 33.91 13.79
N LEU A 749 -28.53 33.77 13.72
CA LEU A 749 -27.63 33.86 14.86
C LEU A 749 -27.25 35.32 15.07
N ASP A 750 -27.57 35.80 16.26
CA ASP A 750 -27.17 37.11 16.76
C ASP A 750 -26.04 36.96 17.77
N GLY A 751 -24.96 37.74 17.65
CA GLY A 751 -23.81 37.63 18.54
C GLY A 751 -24.09 37.92 20.01
N SER A 752 -25.23 38.56 20.34
CA SER A 752 -25.62 38.94 21.69
C SER A 752 -26.87 38.22 22.21
N LEU A 753 -27.70 37.68 21.32
CA LEU A 753 -28.95 37.00 21.65
C LEU A 753 -28.94 35.50 21.31
N GLY A 754 -27.89 34.98 20.67
CA GLY A 754 -27.84 33.59 20.21
C GLY A 754 -28.76 33.35 19.01
N TRP A 755 -29.19 32.11 18.84
CA TRP A 755 -30.13 31.74 17.77
C TRP A 755 -31.53 32.33 17.99
N CYS A 756 -31.98 33.08 17.00
CA CYS A 756 -33.25 33.80 16.98
C CYS A 756 -34.11 33.37 15.80
N TRP A 757 -35.42 33.30 15.98
CA TRP A 757 -36.39 33.01 14.92
C TRP A 757 -37.47 34.07 14.83
N THR A 758 -37.90 34.39 13.61
CA THR A 758 -39.06 35.23 13.33
C THR A 758 -39.62 34.92 11.95
N ASN A 759 -40.78 35.46 11.64
CA ASN A 759 -41.40 35.32 10.33
C ASN A 759 -42.18 36.59 9.95
N LYS A 760 -42.69 36.67 8.72
CA LYS A 760 -43.40 37.84 8.18
C LYS A 760 -44.60 38.27 9.02
N ASP A 761 -45.33 37.31 9.59
CA ASP A 761 -46.54 37.57 10.38
C ASP A 761 -46.22 38.01 11.81
N LEU A 762 -45.07 37.57 12.34
CA LEU A 762 -44.67 37.81 13.72
C LEU A 762 -43.66 38.95 13.85
N TYR A 763 -42.85 39.26 12.85
CA TYR A 763 -41.83 40.32 12.99
C TYR A 763 -42.50 41.68 13.34
N PRO A 764 -42.12 42.37 14.43
CA PRO A 764 -40.82 42.32 15.11
C PRO A 764 -40.77 41.47 16.40
N TYR A 765 -41.66 40.50 16.58
CA TYR A 765 -41.55 39.47 17.61
C TYR A 765 -40.51 38.43 17.19
N VAL A 766 -39.56 38.14 18.07
CA VAL A 766 -38.42 37.25 17.84
C VAL A 766 -38.35 36.21 18.94
N TYR A 767 -38.29 34.94 18.58
CA TYR A 767 -38.09 33.84 19.52
C TYR A 767 -36.60 33.58 19.70
N CYS A 768 -36.10 33.60 20.94
CA CYS A 768 -34.71 33.28 21.27
C CYS A 768 -34.63 31.82 21.75
N ASN A 769 -33.87 30.99 21.03
CA ASN A 769 -33.82 29.53 21.22
C ASN A 769 -33.12 29.13 22.51
N GLU A 770 -31.91 29.66 22.73
CA GLU A 770 -31.07 29.34 23.90
C GLU A 770 -31.80 29.56 25.23
N GLU A 771 -32.63 30.59 25.27
CA GLU A 771 -33.35 30.98 26.47
C GLU A 771 -34.83 30.57 26.49
N SER A 772 -35.32 30.01 25.38
CA SER A 772 -36.69 29.53 25.16
C SER A 772 -37.78 30.58 25.48
N PHE A 773 -37.64 31.82 25.02
CA PHE A 773 -38.66 32.86 25.19
C PHE A 773 -38.77 33.84 24.03
N TRP A 774 -39.87 34.59 24.00
CA TRP A 774 -40.12 35.66 23.03
C TRP A 774 -39.56 37.01 23.48
N LEU A 775 -39.01 37.74 22.51
CA LEU A 775 -38.62 39.13 22.56
C LEU A 775 -39.50 39.94 21.60
N TYR A 776 -39.76 41.20 21.93
CA TYR A 776 -40.28 42.17 20.96
C TYR A 776 -39.20 43.20 20.64
N TYR A 777 -38.76 43.23 19.38
CA TYR A 777 -37.83 44.24 18.90
C TYR A 777 -38.54 45.58 18.66
N LYS A 778 -38.01 46.65 19.25
CA LYS A 778 -38.48 48.01 18.96
C LYS A 778 -37.85 48.49 17.66
N ARG A 779 -38.59 48.35 16.56
CA ARG A 779 -38.19 48.82 15.22
C ARG A 779 -37.61 50.24 15.23
N ASN A 780 -36.69 50.51 14.30
CA ASN A 780 -35.91 51.74 14.21
C ASN A 780 -35.01 52.03 15.43
N THR A 781 -34.55 50.99 16.14
CA THR A 781 -33.49 51.13 17.16
C THR A 781 -32.24 50.39 16.70
N SER A 782 -31.20 51.13 16.34
CA SER A 782 -29.89 50.62 15.93
C SER A 782 -28.81 51.43 16.65
N GLY A 783 -28.17 50.84 17.67
CA GLY A 783 -27.15 51.51 18.49
C GLY A 783 -27.65 52.29 19.72
N PRO A 784 -28.26 51.64 20.75
CA PRO A 784 -28.45 50.20 20.88
C PRO A 784 -29.81 49.73 20.34
N ARG A 785 -29.87 48.45 19.98
CA ARG A 785 -31.13 47.76 19.66
C ARG A 785 -31.89 47.51 20.95
N LEU A 786 -33.19 47.81 20.97
CA LEU A 786 -34.02 47.62 22.17
C LEU A 786 -34.98 46.44 21.98
N PHE A 787 -34.92 45.49 22.91
CA PHE A 787 -35.79 44.31 22.93
C PHE A 787 -36.58 44.27 24.24
N TYR A 788 -37.90 44.15 24.17
CA TYR A 788 -38.71 43.89 25.34
C TYR A 788 -38.74 42.39 25.62
N ASN A 789 -38.25 41.98 26.78
CA ASN A 789 -38.20 40.59 27.20
C ASN A 789 -39.49 40.19 27.91
N TYR A 790 -40.24 39.25 27.33
CA TYR A 790 -41.52 38.81 27.89
C TYR A 790 -41.39 37.92 29.14
N LYS A 791 -40.23 37.27 29.36
CA LYS A 791 -39.93 36.47 30.55
C LYS A 791 -39.65 37.37 31.76
N THR A 792 -38.84 38.41 31.60
CA THR A 792 -38.46 39.33 32.69
C THR A 792 -39.36 40.57 32.79
N LYS A 793 -40.16 40.85 31.76
CA LYS A 793 -40.99 42.07 31.60
C LYS A 793 -40.18 43.37 31.60
N THR A 794 -38.94 43.34 31.14
CA THR A 794 -38.02 44.49 31.08
C THR A 794 -37.49 44.73 29.67
N TRP A 795 -37.03 45.95 29.40
CA TRP A 795 -36.29 46.27 28.18
C TRP A 795 -34.82 45.88 28.32
N LEU A 796 -34.28 45.24 27.29
CA LEU A 796 -32.88 44.86 27.14
C LEU A 796 -32.26 45.66 25.99
N ALA A 797 -30.99 45.99 26.15
CA ALA A 797 -30.15 46.61 25.13
C ALA A 797 -28.91 45.72 24.93
N PRO A 798 -28.99 44.67 24.11
CA PRO A 798 -27.88 43.78 23.83
C PRO A 798 -26.73 44.59 23.21
N LYS A 799 -25.50 44.30 23.64
CA LYS A 799 -24.29 45.05 23.23
C LYS A 799 -23.76 44.56 21.90
#